data_AF-A0A8B7D204-F1
#
_entry.id   AF-A0A8B7D204-F1
#
_cell.length_a   1.000
_cell.length_b   1.000
_cell.length_c   1.000
_cell.angle_alpha   90.00
_cell.angle_beta   90.00
_cell.angle_gamma   90.00
#
_symmetry.space_group_name_H-M   'P 1'
#
loop_
_entity.id
_entity.type
_entity.pdbx_description
1 polymer ?
#
loop_
_entity_poly.entity_id
_entity_poly.type
_entity_poly.pdbx_seq_one_letter_code
_entity_poly.pdbx_strand_id
1 'polypeptide(L)'
;MGERVEDDDWAQRLTILLSPDAIPQTPLRRHSPDEPRNTASATNSPFFDIDDNTTNSDNSNSSPPPSLFVDPHLPPPLPPHRRPHGSSDRQNPPSSVSGVAAGRSPAGALREFAGRGGGMGIFQVPPRAAVHPGRPPSLELRPRPLRETQVGSFLRTIACSDSQLWAGQESGVRFWNLSDVFEGWGTGVVKRGDEESAPFWESCRTSPTLCLAVDDASGLVWSGHKDGKIRSWRMEQPAPRNSPTGKGGNFKEGLSWRAHDSPVLSIVITSYGELWSGSEGGVIRAWSWEAIEKSLSLTIEEGHMTASLVERSYVDLRSLVTVGGVCILPNMDVRYLLSDNSRSKVWSGGYLSFALWDSHTKELLKVFNIDGQVETRFDTLSVHDLYEEHEMKMNFVTISKKEKQRGPVSFFQRSRNALMGAADVVRRVAVKGAFGDDNRRTEALTMTVDGMIWTGCANGLVVQWDGDGIRLQEVRHHSSSVQCLCTFGMRLWVGYVDGTVQVMDLDGCLLGRWIAHSSPVIKMAVGGSYIFTLANHGGIRGWNLASPGPLDGILRSVLTHKEPFYTKTEHLKILVGTWNVGQEKASCESLISWLGGASSEVGVVVVGLQEVEMGAGFLAMAVAKETVGLEGSANGQWWLDAIGKILGEGNYFERVGSRQLAGLLVAVWARKYLQPYIGDVDTAAVPCGFGRAIGNKGAVGLRMRIYDRKMCFVNCHFAAHMEAVNRRNDDFDHVFRTMNFDRPFIANHVAADGVSAVQLPRGSNTPGDGKPELSDADMAIFFGDFNYRLQGITYDETMDLISRSCFDWLRERDQLQAEMRAGRVFQGLREGEIKFPPTYKFERLQAGLSAYDSSEKKRIPAWCDRILYRDSHSVSGAQCSLESPVVSSISLYDSCMDVTDSDHKPVRCIFNVDIACVDELSRRQEFGDIIASNERVKCLLEEIQYVPETVFNTYNIILQNQDTSMLRITNKCKRDKAMFGITCEGHSIVKDDGQISKLRTRASFGFPSWLKITPTAGIIKPGHMIDVSLHHEDLDTLEYVDGIPRNRWHEDTGGKVAILMVNIRGSCSVKSRSYRAQVRHISSTTSFNESRGTSKQIQSNPQRPDFANSSGSSNVVDLLL
;
A
#
# COMPACT_ATOMS: atom_id res chain seq x y z
N MET A 1 -60.28 -28.68 28.57
CA MET A 1 -60.26 -30.10 28.15
C MET A 1 -59.42 -30.16 26.89
N GLY A 2 -58.33 -30.91 26.80
CA GLY A 2 -57.62 -31.67 27.85
C GLY A 2 -56.41 -32.41 27.25
N GLU A 3 -55.29 -32.44 27.98
CA GLU A 3 -54.07 -33.25 27.75
C GLU A 3 -53.27 -32.95 26.45
N ARG A 4 -51.93 -32.83 26.41
CA ARG A 4 -50.75 -33.54 27.00
C ARG A 4 -50.32 -34.80 26.22
N VAL A 5 -49.03 -35.05 25.93
CA VAL A 5 -47.79 -34.22 25.97
C VAL A 5 -46.67 -34.91 25.13
N GLU A 6 -45.43 -34.38 25.14
CA GLU A 6 -44.13 -34.91 24.63
C GLU A 6 -43.57 -34.42 23.26
N ASP A 7 -42.35 -33.85 23.38
CA ASP A 7 -41.12 -33.93 22.57
C ASP A 7 -40.92 -33.22 21.21
N ASP A 8 -40.38 -31.99 21.33
CA ASP A 8 -39.05 -31.54 20.87
C ASP A 8 -38.61 -31.51 19.38
N ASP A 9 -38.60 -30.25 18.90
CA ASP A 9 -37.43 -29.50 18.39
C ASP A 9 -36.98 -29.55 16.91
N TRP A 10 -37.54 -28.60 16.16
CA TRP A 10 -36.88 -27.68 15.23
C TRP A 10 -35.51 -28.06 14.61
N ALA A 11 -35.56 -28.66 13.43
CA ALA A 11 -34.48 -28.55 12.44
C ALA A 11 -35.02 -28.34 11.00
N GLN A 12 -34.18 -27.73 10.16
CA GLN A 12 -34.32 -27.59 8.70
C GLN A 12 -35.44 -26.68 8.15
N ARG A 13 -35.05 -25.49 7.68
CA ARG A 13 -35.52 -24.94 6.39
C ARG A 13 -34.62 -23.81 5.86
N LEU A 14 -34.59 -23.70 4.52
CA LEU A 14 -33.98 -22.66 3.68
C LEU A 14 -32.46 -22.74 3.41
N THR A 15 -32.12 -23.17 2.20
CA THR A 15 -30.85 -22.86 1.52
C THR A 15 -31.13 -22.67 0.03
N ILE A 16 -30.99 -21.41 -0.43
CA ILE A 16 -30.57 -20.94 -1.76
C ILE A 16 -31.28 -21.50 -3.01
N LEU A 17 -31.84 -20.59 -3.83
CA LEU A 17 -31.45 -20.46 -5.25
C LEU A 17 -31.92 -19.11 -5.82
N LEU A 18 -30.99 -18.30 -6.32
CA LEU A 18 -31.26 -17.13 -7.16
C LEU A 18 -30.17 -17.01 -8.24
N SER A 19 -30.60 -16.90 -9.50
CA SER A 19 -29.79 -16.51 -10.64
C SER A 19 -30.67 -15.62 -11.53
N PRO A 20 -30.29 -14.36 -11.82
CA PRO A 20 -31.14 -13.45 -12.57
C PRO A 20 -30.68 -13.33 -14.02
N ASP A 21 -31.35 -14.02 -14.95
CA ASP A 21 -31.21 -13.76 -16.38
C ASP A 21 -32.52 -14.10 -17.14
N ALA A 22 -33.44 -13.13 -17.21
CA ALA A 22 -34.69 -13.23 -17.97
C ALA A 22 -35.32 -11.85 -18.27
N ILE A 23 -35.64 -11.61 -19.54
CA ILE A 23 -36.42 -10.44 -20.00
C ILE A 23 -37.92 -10.76 -19.93
N PRO A 24 -38.77 -9.81 -19.50
CA PRO A 24 -40.17 -9.77 -19.90
C PRO A 24 -40.51 -8.50 -20.72
N GLN A 25 -41.18 -8.70 -21.86
CA GLN A 25 -41.87 -7.63 -22.60
C GLN A 25 -43.32 -7.45 -22.11
N THR A 26 -44.05 -6.53 -22.76
CA THR A 26 -45.52 -6.38 -22.84
C THR A 26 -46.20 -5.57 -21.71
N PRO A 27 -47.40 -4.99 -21.94
CA PRO A 27 -47.99 -4.56 -23.23
C PRO A 27 -48.48 -3.09 -23.23
N LEU A 28 -48.75 -2.57 -24.43
CA LEU A 28 -49.43 -1.29 -24.61
C LEU A 28 -50.89 -1.33 -24.12
N ARG A 29 -51.35 -0.24 -23.48
CA ARG A 29 -52.75 0.19 -23.55
C ARG A 29 -52.83 1.70 -23.76
N ARG A 30 -53.58 2.12 -24.78
CA ARG A 30 -53.80 3.54 -25.12
C ARG A 30 -54.87 4.13 -24.21
N HIS A 31 -54.72 5.38 -23.79
CA HIS A 31 -55.83 6.31 -23.71
C HIS A 31 -55.36 7.76 -23.96
N SER A 32 -56.20 8.47 -24.70
CA SER A 32 -56.21 9.91 -25.02
C SER A 32 -57.70 10.25 -25.24
N PRO A 33 -58.14 11.52 -25.29
CA PRO A 33 -57.38 12.78 -25.36
C PRO A 33 -57.74 13.78 -24.25
N ASP A 34 -57.15 14.98 -24.26
CA ASP A 34 -57.88 16.25 -24.53
C ASP A 34 -57.00 17.50 -24.28
N GLU A 35 -57.25 18.54 -25.08
CA GLU A 35 -56.73 19.91 -24.96
C GLU A 35 -57.88 20.80 -24.42
N PRO A 36 -57.66 21.96 -23.75
CA PRO A 36 -57.42 23.19 -24.52
C PRO A 36 -56.71 24.41 -23.84
N ARG A 37 -56.07 25.24 -24.67
CA ARG A 37 -56.11 26.74 -24.71
C ARG A 37 -55.76 27.67 -23.51
N ASN A 38 -54.72 28.48 -23.77
CA ASN A 38 -54.69 29.97 -23.84
C ASN A 38 -54.53 30.89 -22.61
N THR A 39 -53.95 32.07 -22.92
CA THR A 39 -53.89 33.36 -22.17
C THR A 39 -53.11 33.37 -20.85
N ALA A 40 -52.46 34.45 -20.37
CA ALA A 40 -52.03 35.80 -20.84
C ALA A 40 -51.31 36.48 -19.63
N SER A 41 -50.54 37.58 -19.65
CA SER A 41 -49.96 38.47 -20.68
C SER A 41 -48.98 39.48 -20.03
N ALA A 42 -47.92 39.89 -20.75
CA ALA A 42 -47.15 41.15 -20.57
C ALA A 42 -46.43 41.35 -19.20
N THR A 43 -45.49 42.29 -19.00
CA THR A 43 -44.88 43.38 -19.83
C THR A 43 -43.32 43.27 -19.73
N ASN A 44 -42.44 44.00 -20.43
CA ASN A 44 -42.56 45.16 -21.33
C ASN A 44 -41.38 45.21 -22.35
N SER A 45 -41.33 46.27 -23.17
CA SER A 45 -40.17 46.72 -23.98
C SER A 45 -39.94 48.25 -23.78
N PRO A 46 -38.82 48.89 -24.22
CA PRO A 46 -38.45 49.16 -25.64
C PRO A 46 -36.97 48.78 -25.96
N PHE A 47 -36.41 48.72 -27.19
CA PHE A 47 -36.29 49.67 -28.33
C PHE A 47 -35.53 50.98 -27.98
N PHE A 48 -34.58 51.56 -28.73
CA PHE A 48 -33.91 51.33 -30.06
C PHE A 48 -32.37 51.16 -29.83
N ASP A 49 -31.45 50.73 -30.72
CA ASP A 49 -31.27 50.66 -32.20
C ASP A 49 -30.50 51.85 -32.84
N ILE A 50 -29.63 51.56 -33.84
CA ILE A 50 -28.96 52.44 -34.86
C ILE A 50 -27.57 53.14 -34.58
N ASP A 51 -26.73 53.14 -35.64
CA ASP A 51 -25.52 53.93 -36.07
C ASP A 51 -24.16 54.02 -35.30
N ASP A 52 -23.19 53.21 -35.73
CA ASP A 52 -22.05 53.51 -36.65
C ASP A 52 -21.17 54.80 -36.61
N ASN A 53 -19.84 54.57 -36.79
CA ASN A 53 -18.79 55.34 -37.52
C ASN A 53 -17.99 56.60 -37.01
N THR A 54 -16.64 56.48 -37.14
CA THR A 54 -15.55 57.51 -37.33
C THR A 54 -15.24 58.55 -36.21
N THR A 55 -13.98 58.94 -35.91
CA THR A 55 -12.95 59.59 -36.78
C THR A 55 -11.50 59.57 -36.22
N ASN A 56 -10.50 59.74 -37.12
CA ASN A 56 -9.20 60.48 -37.05
C ASN A 56 -8.35 60.47 -35.73
N SER A 57 -7.11 59.96 -35.65
CA SER A 57 -5.83 60.23 -36.37
C SER A 57 -5.00 61.43 -35.86
N ASP A 58 -3.78 61.17 -35.34
CA ASP A 58 -2.50 61.78 -35.81
C ASP A 58 -1.26 61.55 -34.90
N ASN A 59 -0.09 61.30 -35.54
CA ASN A 59 1.28 61.78 -35.21
C ASN A 59 1.96 61.48 -33.84
N SER A 60 3.30 61.30 -33.69
CA SER A 60 4.46 61.41 -34.61
C SER A 60 5.74 60.71 -34.06
N ASN A 61 6.81 60.65 -34.88
CA ASN A 61 8.24 60.40 -34.56
C ASN A 61 8.67 58.95 -34.19
N SER A 62 9.87 58.44 -34.55
CA SER A 62 11.04 58.98 -35.30
C SER A 62 11.82 57.91 -36.10
N SER A 63 12.95 58.28 -36.74
CA SER A 63 13.54 57.65 -37.95
C SER A 63 14.95 56.98 -37.72
N PRO A 64 15.77 56.53 -38.73
CA PRO A 64 15.95 55.08 -38.96
C PRO A 64 17.42 54.49 -38.96
N PRO A 65 18.04 53.96 -40.07
CA PRO A 65 18.69 52.63 -40.08
C PRO A 65 20.21 52.65 -40.46
N PRO A 66 20.88 51.49 -40.70
CA PRO A 66 21.09 51.08 -42.12
C PRO A 66 21.39 49.57 -42.43
N SER A 67 21.37 49.23 -43.74
CA SER A 67 22.30 48.33 -44.49
C SER A 67 22.31 46.78 -44.36
N LEU A 68 22.57 45.97 -45.41
CA LEU A 68 22.65 46.16 -46.89
C LEU A 68 22.74 44.80 -47.69
N PHE A 69 22.23 44.76 -48.94
CA PHE A 69 22.61 43.88 -50.10
C PHE A 69 22.44 42.32 -50.02
N VAL A 70 22.33 41.50 -51.09
CA VAL A 70 22.24 41.69 -52.58
C VAL A 70 21.47 40.50 -53.26
N ASP A 71 21.09 40.66 -54.54
CA ASP A 71 20.35 39.72 -55.46
C ASP A 71 20.89 39.95 -56.91
N PRO A 72 20.72 39.12 -58.00
CA PRO A 72 19.90 37.90 -58.24
C PRO A 72 20.67 36.70 -58.88
N HIS A 73 19.96 35.67 -59.43
CA HIS A 73 20.22 35.09 -60.78
C HIS A 73 19.08 34.16 -61.33
N LEU A 74 18.88 34.16 -62.65
CA LEU A 74 17.83 33.48 -63.50
C LEU A 74 18.39 32.22 -64.22
N PRO A 75 17.65 31.29 -64.93
CA PRO A 75 16.55 31.51 -65.93
C PRO A 75 15.42 30.41 -66.08
N PRO A 76 14.48 30.49 -67.08
CA PRO A 76 13.31 29.57 -67.31
C PRO A 76 13.54 28.54 -68.48
N PRO A 77 12.57 27.86 -69.21
CA PRO A 77 11.08 27.97 -69.30
C PRO A 77 10.22 26.66 -69.52
N LEU A 78 8.95 26.85 -69.94
CA LEU A 78 7.80 25.92 -70.23
C LEU A 78 7.56 25.67 -71.76
N PRO A 79 6.49 24.96 -72.26
CA PRO A 79 5.46 24.12 -71.64
C PRO A 79 5.55 22.61 -72.06
N PRO A 80 4.80 21.94 -72.99
CA PRO A 80 3.64 22.27 -73.87
C PRO A 80 2.30 21.57 -73.45
N HIS A 81 1.49 20.99 -74.36
CA HIS A 81 0.16 20.37 -74.14
C HIS A 81 -0.10 19.06 -74.94
N ARG A 82 -1.09 18.25 -74.49
CA ARG A 82 -2.15 17.66 -75.37
C ARG A 82 -3.42 17.23 -74.60
N ARG A 83 -4.54 17.16 -75.34
CA ARG A 83 -5.94 16.73 -75.04
C ARG A 83 -6.50 16.10 -76.35
N PRO A 84 -7.74 15.58 -76.43
CA PRO A 84 -8.59 14.85 -75.49
C PRO A 84 -9.06 13.49 -76.09
N HIS A 85 -10.06 12.81 -75.51
CA HIS A 85 -11.23 12.22 -76.21
C HIS A 85 -12.20 11.60 -75.18
N GLY A 86 -13.45 11.27 -75.56
CA GLY A 86 -14.44 10.65 -74.68
C GLY A 86 -15.72 10.19 -75.38
N SER A 87 -16.47 9.34 -74.69
CA SER A 87 -17.80 8.77 -74.99
C SER A 87 -18.20 7.91 -73.76
N SER A 88 -19.43 7.66 -73.33
CA SER A 88 -20.80 8.20 -73.49
C SER A 88 -21.73 7.03 -73.11
N ASP A 89 -22.37 7.13 -71.94
CA ASP A 89 -23.61 6.46 -71.50
C ASP A 89 -23.85 4.94 -71.70
N ARG A 90 -24.18 4.28 -70.58
CA ARG A 90 -25.49 3.61 -70.43
C ARG A 90 -25.93 3.46 -68.96
N GLN A 91 -27.26 3.51 -68.79
CA GLN A 91 -28.06 3.46 -67.55
C GLN A 91 -28.27 1.98 -67.09
N ASN A 92 -28.75 1.59 -65.89
CA ASN A 92 -29.31 2.27 -64.69
C ASN A 92 -29.12 1.36 -63.40
N PRO A 93 -29.64 1.70 -62.19
CA PRO A 93 -29.14 1.21 -60.89
C PRO A 93 -30.20 0.39 -60.09
N PRO A 94 -30.27 0.33 -58.73
CA PRO A 94 -29.27 0.48 -57.64
C PRO A 94 -29.29 -0.68 -56.59
N SER A 95 -28.31 -0.72 -55.67
CA SER A 95 -28.51 -1.28 -54.32
C SER A 95 -27.58 -0.63 -53.29
N SER A 96 -28.13 -0.05 -52.22
CA SER A 96 -27.39 0.75 -51.23
C SER A 96 -26.92 -0.04 -50.01
N VAL A 97 -25.67 0.15 -49.60
CA VAL A 97 -25.22 -0.05 -48.21
C VAL A 97 -24.47 1.21 -47.77
N SER A 98 -24.74 1.67 -46.55
CA SER A 98 -24.22 2.91 -45.98
C SER A 98 -22.71 2.88 -45.74
N GLY A 99 -21.98 3.85 -46.28
CA GLY A 99 -20.56 4.04 -45.95
C GLY A 99 -20.39 4.60 -44.54
N VAL A 100 -19.66 3.88 -43.69
CA VAL A 100 -19.13 4.42 -42.43
C VAL A 100 -17.91 5.27 -42.76
N ALA A 101 -17.82 6.48 -42.19
CA ALA A 101 -16.70 7.37 -42.43
C ALA A 101 -15.39 6.76 -41.89
N ALA A 102 -14.41 6.52 -42.76
CA ALA A 102 -13.10 6.08 -42.35
C ALA A 102 -12.36 7.21 -41.63
N GLY A 103 -12.07 7.02 -40.34
CA GLY A 103 -11.19 7.93 -39.59
C GLY A 103 -9.81 8.01 -40.25
N ARG A 104 -9.22 9.21 -40.31
CA ARG A 104 -7.85 9.37 -40.81
C ARG A 104 -6.88 8.67 -39.86
N SER A 105 -6.17 7.66 -40.36
CA SER A 105 -5.00 7.11 -39.68
C SER A 105 -3.96 8.23 -39.43
N PRO A 106 -3.23 8.21 -38.31
CA PRO A 106 -2.11 9.12 -38.11
C PRO A 106 -1.04 8.90 -39.19
N ALA A 107 -0.37 9.98 -39.61
CA ALA A 107 0.56 9.95 -40.72
C ALA A 107 1.74 9.00 -40.44
N GLY A 108 1.90 7.97 -41.28
CA GLY A 108 2.97 6.98 -41.18
C GLY A 108 2.61 5.67 -40.46
N ALA A 109 1.40 5.52 -39.92
CA ALA A 109 0.94 4.23 -39.40
C ALA A 109 0.68 3.21 -40.53
N LEU A 110 1.13 1.97 -40.34
CA LEU A 110 0.82 0.85 -41.24
C LEU A 110 -0.63 0.38 -41.06
N ARG A 111 -1.11 -0.41 -42.02
CA ARG A 111 -2.41 -1.10 -41.89
C ARG A 111 -2.23 -2.32 -40.99
N GLU A 112 -3.26 -2.63 -40.21
CA GLU A 112 -3.23 -3.71 -39.22
C GLU A 112 -4.38 -4.70 -39.43
N PHE A 113 -4.12 -5.96 -39.12
CA PHE A 113 -5.09 -7.06 -39.11
C PHE A 113 -5.35 -7.49 -37.65
N ALA A 114 -6.62 -7.52 -37.22
CA ALA A 114 -7.00 -7.81 -35.85
C ALA A 114 -7.70 -9.17 -35.69
N GLY A 115 -7.31 -9.95 -34.67
CA GLY A 115 -7.93 -11.22 -34.31
C GLY A 115 -9.31 -11.03 -33.66
N ARG A 116 -10.29 -11.86 -34.02
CA ARG A 116 -11.64 -11.78 -33.44
C ARG A 116 -11.65 -12.18 -31.96
N GLY A 117 -12.57 -11.61 -31.18
CA GLY A 117 -12.86 -12.04 -29.80
C GLY A 117 -12.28 -11.16 -28.69
N GLY A 118 -11.49 -10.13 -28.99
CA GLY A 118 -10.80 -9.28 -28.00
C GLY A 118 -11.68 -8.55 -26.98
N GLY A 119 -12.99 -8.42 -27.22
CA GLY A 119 -13.93 -7.84 -26.25
C GLY A 119 -14.49 -8.82 -25.22
N MET A 120 -14.09 -10.10 -25.24
CA MET A 120 -14.78 -11.18 -24.52
C MET A 120 -13.89 -11.87 -23.47
N GLY A 121 -14.43 -12.02 -22.25
CA GLY A 121 -13.83 -12.84 -21.20
C GLY A 121 -12.41 -12.41 -20.83
N ILE A 122 -11.50 -13.38 -20.71
CA ILE A 122 -10.08 -13.11 -20.34
C ILE A 122 -9.32 -12.27 -21.36
N PHE A 123 -9.82 -12.08 -22.59
CA PHE A 123 -9.15 -11.26 -23.59
C PHE A 123 -9.56 -9.78 -23.51
N GLN A 124 -10.61 -9.46 -22.76
CA GLN A 124 -11.09 -8.10 -22.57
C GLN A 124 -10.06 -7.24 -21.83
N VAL A 125 -9.71 -6.11 -22.45
CA VAL A 125 -8.87 -5.07 -21.86
C VAL A 125 -9.44 -4.65 -20.49
N PRO A 126 -8.61 -4.53 -19.43
CA PRO A 126 -9.08 -4.03 -18.14
C PRO A 126 -9.64 -2.61 -18.26
N PRO A 127 -10.77 -2.27 -17.62
CA PRO A 127 -11.19 -0.89 -17.52
C PRO A 127 -10.16 -0.07 -16.74
N ARG A 128 -9.96 1.17 -17.19
CA ARG A 128 -9.14 2.21 -16.55
C ARG A 128 -10.00 3.48 -16.47
N ALA A 129 -9.67 4.37 -15.54
CA ALA A 129 -10.32 5.67 -15.33
C ALA A 129 -9.48 6.49 -14.34
N ALA A 130 -9.48 7.82 -14.43
CA ALA A 130 -8.83 8.65 -13.42
C ALA A 130 -9.45 8.50 -12.03
N VAL A 131 -10.78 8.31 -11.96
CA VAL A 131 -11.50 8.10 -10.70
C VAL A 131 -12.42 6.88 -10.80
N HIS A 132 -12.10 5.83 -10.04
CA HIS A 132 -12.82 4.57 -10.11
C HIS A 132 -14.24 4.67 -9.50
N PRO A 133 -15.31 4.25 -10.22
CA PRO A 133 -16.69 4.48 -9.79
C PRO A 133 -17.10 3.72 -8.53
N GLY A 134 -16.46 2.58 -8.26
CA GLY A 134 -16.64 1.80 -7.02
C GLY A 134 -15.71 2.19 -5.87
N ARG A 135 -15.03 3.34 -5.91
CA ARG A 135 -14.01 3.73 -4.92
C ARG A 135 -14.16 5.21 -4.49
N PRO A 136 -14.03 5.56 -3.20
CA PRO A 136 -13.88 6.95 -2.78
C PRO A 136 -12.65 7.60 -3.44
N PRO A 137 -12.64 8.91 -3.73
CA PRO A 137 -11.44 9.60 -4.19
C PRO A 137 -10.33 9.61 -3.11
N SER A 138 -9.10 9.25 -3.48
CA SER A 138 -7.94 9.26 -2.58
C SER A 138 -7.12 10.54 -2.71
N LEU A 139 -6.57 10.99 -1.57
CA LEU A 139 -5.41 11.88 -1.51
C LEU A 139 -4.15 11.03 -1.70
N GLU A 140 -3.45 11.24 -2.83
CA GLU A 140 -2.24 10.49 -3.19
C GLU A 140 -0.99 11.11 -2.55
N LEU A 141 -0.78 10.87 -1.25
CA LEU A 141 0.34 11.46 -0.50
C LEU A 141 1.71 10.95 -0.99
N ARG A 142 1.80 9.66 -1.28
CA ARG A 142 2.97 9.02 -1.88
C ARG A 142 2.51 8.02 -2.94
N PRO A 143 2.57 8.36 -4.24
CA PRO A 143 2.28 7.44 -5.35
C PRO A 143 3.13 6.17 -5.29
N ARG A 144 2.75 5.10 -6.01
CA ARG A 144 3.41 3.78 -5.98
C ARG A 144 4.86 3.88 -6.52
N PRO A 145 5.90 3.88 -5.65
CA PRO A 145 7.29 3.94 -6.10
C PRO A 145 7.64 2.67 -6.88
N LEU A 146 8.57 2.78 -7.84
CA LEU A 146 9.17 1.61 -8.48
C LEU A 146 9.88 0.77 -7.42
N ARG A 147 9.67 -0.55 -7.41
CA ARG A 147 10.26 -1.47 -6.42
C ARG A 147 11.77 -1.30 -6.27
N GLU A 148 12.45 -1.00 -7.37
CA GLU A 148 13.90 -0.81 -7.48
C GLU A 148 14.39 0.49 -6.81
N THR A 149 13.52 1.45 -6.49
CA THR A 149 13.86 2.64 -5.68
C THR A 149 13.67 2.42 -4.18
N GLN A 150 12.96 1.36 -3.78
CA GLN A 150 12.59 1.11 -2.39
C GLN A 150 13.68 0.39 -1.57
N VAL A 151 14.77 -0.05 -2.21
CA VAL A 151 15.89 -0.75 -1.54
C VAL A 151 16.54 0.16 -0.50
N GLY A 152 16.44 -0.19 0.79
CA GLY A 152 16.95 0.62 1.90
C GLY A 152 16.13 1.88 2.20
N SER A 153 15.02 2.10 1.50
CA SER A 153 14.09 3.23 1.67
C SER A 153 12.63 2.79 1.89
N PHE A 154 12.38 1.48 1.95
CA PHE A 154 11.08 0.88 2.12
C PHE A 154 10.40 1.27 3.44
N LEU A 155 9.11 1.55 3.39
CA LEU A 155 8.30 2.01 4.53
C LEU A 155 7.59 0.82 5.19
N ARG A 156 7.75 0.68 6.50
CA ARG A 156 7.31 -0.51 7.28
C ARG A 156 6.12 -0.25 8.19
N THR A 157 5.94 1.00 8.63
CA THR A 157 4.84 1.41 9.50
C THR A 157 4.58 2.91 9.32
N ILE A 158 3.35 3.35 9.61
CA ILE A 158 2.97 4.75 9.77
C ILE A 158 2.34 4.98 11.15
N ALA A 159 2.45 6.21 11.64
CA ALA A 159 1.71 6.78 12.75
C ALA A 159 1.51 8.28 12.47
N CYS A 160 0.60 8.97 13.15
CA CYS A 160 0.30 10.37 12.87
C CYS A 160 0.05 11.15 14.16
N SER A 161 0.53 12.38 14.22
CA SER A 161 0.09 13.41 15.16
C SER A 161 -1.04 14.25 14.54
N ASP A 162 -1.58 15.21 15.28
CA ASP A 162 -2.53 16.21 14.75
C ASP A 162 -1.97 17.02 13.57
N SER A 163 -0.64 17.09 13.39
CA SER A 163 0.03 17.95 12.41
C SER A 163 0.97 17.24 11.43
N GLN A 164 1.41 16.00 11.69
CA GLN A 164 2.41 15.30 10.87
C GLN A 164 2.12 13.80 10.73
N LEU A 165 2.21 13.29 9.49
CA LEU A 165 2.25 11.84 9.25
C LEU A 165 3.70 11.35 9.27
N TRP A 166 4.01 10.44 10.19
CA TRP A 166 5.32 9.83 10.37
C TRP A 166 5.36 8.41 9.79
N ALA A 167 6.46 8.03 9.15
CA ALA A 167 6.70 6.69 8.62
C ALA A 167 8.06 6.13 9.06
N GLY A 168 8.04 4.88 9.52
CA GLY A 168 9.25 4.11 9.83
C GLY A 168 9.81 3.45 8.58
N GLN A 169 11.12 3.57 8.34
CA GLN A 169 11.77 3.02 7.15
C GLN A 169 12.95 2.10 7.48
N GLU A 170 13.49 1.44 6.45
CA GLU A 170 14.67 0.54 6.60
C GLU A 170 15.94 1.24 7.08
N SER A 171 16.05 2.56 6.90
CA SER A 171 17.18 3.34 7.38
C SER A 171 16.73 4.69 7.94
N GLY A 172 16.12 4.66 9.13
CA GLY A 172 15.60 5.85 9.83
C GLY A 172 14.08 5.92 9.93
N VAL A 173 13.58 7.15 10.00
CA VAL A 173 12.18 7.56 9.90
C VAL A 173 12.06 8.73 8.92
N ARG A 174 10.85 9.02 8.43
CA ARG A 174 10.54 10.25 7.68
C ARG A 174 9.16 10.78 8.05
N PHE A 175 8.88 12.07 7.82
CA PHE A 175 7.55 12.64 8.04
C PHE A 175 7.11 13.65 6.98
N TRP A 176 5.80 13.77 6.80
CA TRP A 176 5.11 14.78 6.01
C TRP A 176 4.34 15.71 6.95
N ASN A 177 4.36 17.03 6.71
CA ASN A 177 3.46 17.96 7.38
C ASN A 177 2.06 17.86 6.77
N LEU A 178 1.01 17.85 7.59
CA LEU A 178 -0.38 17.77 7.12
C LEU A 178 -0.88 19.06 6.47
N SER A 179 -0.22 20.20 6.72
CA SER A 179 -0.42 21.46 6.00
C SER A 179 0.09 21.41 4.56
N ASP A 180 1.18 20.68 4.32
CA ASP A 180 1.96 20.77 3.08
C ASP A 180 1.57 19.65 2.08
N VAL A 181 0.53 18.85 2.40
CA VAL A 181 0.19 17.64 1.63
C VAL A 181 -0.24 17.91 0.21
N PHE A 182 -0.75 19.11 -0.09
CA PHE A 182 -1.15 19.51 -1.44
C PHE A 182 -0.01 20.09 -2.27
N GLU A 183 1.15 20.36 -1.65
CA GLU A 183 2.28 21.05 -2.28
C GLU A 183 3.18 20.12 -3.12
N GLY A 184 4.07 20.78 -3.87
CA GLY A 184 5.19 20.16 -4.59
C GLY A 184 6.55 20.48 -3.98
N TRP A 185 7.63 19.90 -4.51
CA TRP A 185 8.99 20.05 -3.97
C TRP A 185 9.69 21.38 -4.30
N GLY A 186 9.07 22.22 -5.15
CA GLY A 186 9.69 23.43 -5.69
C GLY A 186 10.93 23.08 -6.52
N THR A 187 11.99 23.90 -6.39
CA THR A 187 13.28 23.70 -7.08
C THR A 187 14.23 22.72 -6.36
N GLY A 188 13.74 21.97 -5.37
CA GLY A 188 14.56 21.03 -4.59
C GLY A 188 14.89 19.74 -5.35
N VAL A 189 16.09 19.18 -5.10
CA VAL A 189 16.45 17.84 -5.60
C VAL A 189 15.66 16.78 -4.84
N VAL A 190 14.79 16.05 -5.55
CA VAL A 190 14.01 14.94 -4.99
C VAL A 190 14.73 13.61 -5.20
N LYS A 191 14.43 12.63 -4.35
CA LYS A 191 14.96 11.27 -4.37
C LYS A 191 14.24 10.44 -5.45
N ARG A 192 14.97 9.60 -6.21
CA ARG A 192 14.34 8.77 -7.26
C ARG A 192 13.25 7.87 -6.68
N GLY A 193 12.07 7.87 -7.29
CA GLY A 193 10.86 7.17 -6.84
C GLY A 193 10.07 7.88 -5.72
N ASP A 194 10.40 9.13 -5.43
CA ASP A 194 9.69 9.99 -4.49
C ASP A 194 9.34 11.37 -5.13
N GLU A 195 9.55 11.56 -6.44
CA GLU A 195 9.41 12.82 -7.19
C GLU A 195 7.99 13.42 -7.09
N GLU A 196 6.97 12.57 -7.23
CA GLU A 196 5.56 12.96 -7.16
C GLU A 196 4.99 12.89 -5.74
N SER A 197 5.78 12.46 -4.74
CA SER A 197 5.37 12.43 -3.34
C SER A 197 5.14 13.84 -2.81
N ALA A 198 4.26 14.02 -1.82
CA ALA A 198 4.18 15.26 -1.07
C ALA A 198 5.51 15.55 -0.33
N PRO A 199 5.83 16.82 -0.01
CA PRO A 199 7.07 17.19 0.68
C PRO A 199 7.27 16.45 2.01
N PHE A 200 8.44 15.84 2.19
CA PHE A 200 8.82 15.15 3.43
C PHE A 200 10.24 15.49 3.90
N TRP A 201 10.52 15.12 5.15
CA TRP A 201 11.81 15.23 5.82
C TRP A 201 12.30 13.85 6.25
N GLU A 202 13.57 13.49 6.01
CA GLU A 202 14.17 12.21 6.45
C GLU A 202 15.10 12.40 7.65
N SER A 203 15.10 11.43 8.56
CA SER A 203 16.04 11.36 9.67
C SER A 203 17.44 10.91 9.25
N CYS A 204 18.38 10.93 10.19
CA CYS A 204 19.63 10.18 10.12
C CYS A 204 19.37 8.69 9.82
N ARG A 205 20.35 8.01 9.20
CA ARG A 205 20.27 6.57 8.95
C ARG A 205 20.43 5.79 10.25
N THR A 206 19.38 5.09 10.66
CA THR A 206 19.40 4.16 11.80
C THR A 206 19.14 2.71 11.35
N SER A 207 19.07 1.78 12.30
CA SER A 207 18.54 0.43 12.08
C SER A 207 17.07 0.48 11.63
N PRO A 208 16.55 -0.52 10.87
CA PRO A 208 15.16 -0.56 10.42
C PRO A 208 14.16 -0.30 11.53
N THR A 209 13.29 0.69 11.32
CA THR A 209 12.17 1.02 12.21
C THR A 209 11.04 0.02 11.99
N LEU A 210 10.54 -0.57 13.08
CA LEU A 210 9.51 -1.62 13.07
C LEU A 210 8.17 -1.13 13.61
N CYS A 211 8.20 -0.30 14.66
CA CYS A 211 7.02 0.30 15.27
C CYS A 211 7.24 1.79 15.58
N LEU A 212 6.14 2.54 15.71
CA LEU A 212 6.08 3.95 16.09
C LEU A 212 5.00 4.13 17.15
N ALA A 213 5.24 5.02 18.11
CA ALA A 213 4.24 5.55 19.04
C ALA A 213 4.36 7.09 19.07
N VAL A 214 3.23 7.79 19.05
CA VAL A 214 3.16 9.26 19.03
C VAL A 214 2.87 9.78 20.43
N ASP A 215 3.54 10.86 20.81
CA ASP A 215 3.42 11.50 22.12
C ASP A 215 3.27 13.02 21.96
N ASP A 216 2.07 13.42 21.52
CA ASP A 216 1.71 14.79 21.16
C ASP A 216 1.97 15.79 22.30
N ALA A 217 1.65 15.45 23.56
CA ALA A 217 1.84 16.38 24.69
C ALA A 217 3.33 16.60 25.07
N SER A 218 4.23 15.73 24.61
CA SER A 218 5.68 15.91 24.72
C SER A 218 6.31 16.49 23.44
N GLY A 219 5.54 16.59 22.35
CA GLY A 219 6.07 16.90 21.02
C GLY A 219 7.03 15.84 20.48
N LEU A 220 6.86 14.57 20.89
CA LEU A 220 7.78 13.47 20.55
C LEU A 220 7.10 12.35 19.74
N VAL A 221 7.90 11.69 18.91
CA VAL A 221 7.59 10.38 18.33
C VAL A 221 8.64 9.38 18.80
N TRP A 222 8.20 8.25 19.32
CA TRP A 222 9.03 7.14 19.77
C TRP A 222 9.07 6.05 18.69
N SER A 223 10.24 5.48 18.42
CA SER A 223 10.41 4.42 17.41
C SER A 223 11.15 3.21 17.97
N GLY A 224 10.62 2.02 17.69
CA GLY A 224 11.25 0.74 18.02
C GLY A 224 11.92 0.14 16.79
N HIS A 225 13.13 -0.41 16.99
CA HIS A 225 14.01 -0.80 15.89
C HIS A 225 14.51 -2.25 15.98
N LYS A 226 14.97 -2.75 14.84
CA LYS A 226 15.60 -4.07 14.68
C LYS A 226 16.92 -4.24 15.47
N ASP A 227 17.57 -3.16 15.91
CA ASP A 227 18.79 -3.22 16.75
C ASP A 227 18.52 -3.27 18.27
N GLY A 228 17.26 -3.52 18.66
CA GLY A 228 16.83 -3.59 20.07
C GLY A 228 16.78 -2.23 20.77
N LYS A 229 16.96 -1.13 20.03
CA LYS A 229 16.90 0.23 20.57
C LYS A 229 15.52 0.85 20.42
N ILE A 230 15.19 1.70 21.38
CA ILE A 230 14.15 2.74 21.24
C ILE A 230 14.86 4.06 20.97
N ARG A 231 14.27 4.88 20.10
CA ARG A 231 14.74 6.24 19.80
C ARG A 231 13.58 7.24 19.90
N SER A 232 13.87 8.49 20.22
CA SER A 232 12.91 9.59 20.16
C SER A 232 13.24 10.60 19.06
N TRP A 233 12.21 11.21 18.50
CA TRP A 233 12.28 12.26 17.49
C TRP A 233 11.38 13.41 17.92
N ARG A 234 11.84 14.67 17.74
CA ARG A 234 10.99 15.84 18.00
C ARG A 234 10.10 16.14 16.79
N MET A 235 8.87 16.58 17.05
CA MET A 235 7.96 17.11 16.03
C MET A 235 8.26 18.56 15.64
N GLU A 236 9.03 19.28 16.47
CA GLU A 236 9.41 20.69 16.24
C GLU A 236 10.15 20.88 14.91
N GLN A 237 9.91 22.02 14.25
CA GLN A 237 10.28 22.24 12.86
C GLN A 237 11.80 22.14 12.61
N PRO A 238 12.27 21.32 11.64
CA PRO A 238 13.57 21.56 11.03
C PRO A 238 13.54 22.93 10.32
N ALA A 239 14.63 23.69 10.43
CA ALA A 239 14.70 25.06 9.94
C ALA A 239 14.36 25.16 8.43
N PRO A 240 13.71 26.26 7.97
CA PRO A 240 13.29 26.41 6.59
C PRO A 240 14.47 26.30 5.62
N ARG A 241 14.24 25.71 4.44
CA ARG A 241 15.26 25.33 3.44
C ARG A 241 16.16 26.47 2.90
N ASN A 242 15.91 27.72 3.31
CA ASN A 242 16.58 28.92 2.82
C ASN A 242 17.96 29.20 3.46
N SER A 243 18.54 28.27 4.21
CA SER A 243 19.92 28.39 4.69
C SER A 243 20.92 28.29 3.51
N PRO A 244 21.85 29.24 3.28
CA PRO A 244 22.70 29.28 2.08
C PRO A 244 23.69 28.12 1.87
N THR A 245 23.74 27.13 2.76
CA THR A 245 24.76 26.06 2.79
C THR A 245 24.41 24.85 1.91
N GLY A 246 23.23 24.81 1.29
CA GLY A 246 22.87 23.85 0.22
C GLY A 246 22.81 22.37 0.63
N LYS A 247 22.94 22.05 1.92
CA LYS A 247 22.88 20.70 2.48
C LYS A 247 21.75 20.63 3.49
N GLY A 248 20.58 20.15 3.05
CA GLY A 248 19.48 19.80 3.94
C GLY A 248 19.94 18.69 4.89
N GLY A 249 20.27 19.04 6.13
CA GLY A 249 20.76 18.09 7.12
C GLY A 249 19.61 17.22 7.61
N ASN A 250 19.72 15.90 7.42
CA ASN A 250 18.84 14.91 8.02
C ASN A 250 18.70 15.16 9.54
N PHE A 251 17.46 15.18 10.05
CA PHE A 251 17.23 15.40 11.48
C PHE A 251 17.70 14.20 12.32
N LYS A 252 18.13 14.44 13.56
CA LYS A 252 18.72 13.43 14.43
C LYS A 252 17.72 12.91 15.47
N GLU A 253 18.03 11.75 16.04
CA GLU A 253 17.37 11.29 17.25
C GLU A 253 17.69 12.22 18.45
N GLY A 254 16.75 12.35 19.38
CA GLY A 254 16.94 13.07 20.64
C GLY A 254 17.57 12.17 21.70
N LEU A 255 16.82 11.13 22.11
CA LEU A 255 17.24 10.12 23.08
C LEU A 255 17.30 8.75 22.39
N SER A 256 18.29 7.91 22.75
CA SER A 256 18.47 6.57 22.17
C SER A 256 19.19 5.63 23.15
N TRP A 257 18.52 4.57 23.61
CA TRP A 257 19.07 3.55 24.52
C TRP A 257 18.80 2.13 23.99
N ARG A 258 19.49 1.12 24.54
CA ARG A 258 19.15 -0.28 24.30
C ARG A 258 17.98 -0.68 25.21
N ALA A 259 16.83 -0.91 24.60
CA ALA A 259 15.63 -1.36 25.30
C ALA A 259 15.62 -2.88 25.49
N HIS A 260 16.07 -3.62 24.46
CA HIS A 260 16.11 -5.08 24.39
C HIS A 260 17.38 -5.55 23.64
N ASP A 261 17.76 -6.80 23.82
CA ASP A 261 18.80 -7.45 22.98
C ASP A 261 18.23 -8.05 21.68
N SER A 262 16.90 -8.16 21.58
CA SER A 262 16.14 -8.59 20.41
C SER A 262 15.35 -7.41 19.78
N PRO A 263 14.79 -7.54 18.56
CA PRO A 263 14.05 -6.46 17.90
C PRO A 263 12.88 -5.91 18.72
N VAL A 264 12.72 -4.58 18.76
CA VAL A 264 11.55 -3.95 19.40
C VAL A 264 10.37 -3.98 18.43
N LEU A 265 9.35 -4.78 18.75
CA LEU A 265 8.21 -5.06 17.86
C LEU A 265 7.01 -4.15 18.13
N SER A 266 6.82 -3.74 19.39
CA SER A 266 5.71 -2.89 19.82
C SER A 266 6.15 -1.89 20.90
N ILE A 267 5.51 -0.72 20.91
CA ILE A 267 5.68 0.33 21.93
C ILE A 267 4.29 0.92 22.21
N VAL A 268 4.00 1.25 23.47
CA VAL A 268 2.80 1.99 23.88
C VAL A 268 3.12 2.93 25.05
N ILE A 269 2.31 3.97 25.24
CA ILE A 269 2.38 4.90 26.38
C ILE A 269 1.14 4.67 27.25
N THR A 270 1.31 4.52 28.57
CA THR A 270 0.20 4.23 29.50
C THR A 270 -0.55 5.47 29.96
N SER A 271 -1.71 5.26 30.61
CA SER A 271 -2.50 6.31 31.27
C SER A 271 -1.74 7.10 32.35
N TYR A 272 -0.63 6.58 32.88
CA TYR A 272 0.23 7.24 33.85
C TYR A 272 1.51 7.84 33.23
N GLY A 273 1.67 7.73 31.90
CA GLY A 273 2.80 8.28 31.14
C GLY A 273 4.01 7.33 31.04
N GLU A 274 3.91 6.08 31.47
CA GLU A 274 5.01 5.11 31.32
C GLU A 274 5.15 4.68 29.86
N LEU A 275 6.40 4.51 29.41
CA LEU A 275 6.69 3.91 28.11
C LEU A 275 6.84 2.40 28.27
N TRP A 276 6.00 1.61 27.61
CA TRP A 276 6.08 0.14 27.61
C TRP A 276 6.49 -0.35 26.22
N SER A 277 7.29 -1.41 26.15
CA SER A 277 7.71 -2.01 24.88
C SER A 277 7.79 -3.54 24.92
N GLY A 278 7.47 -4.17 23.79
CA GLY A 278 7.49 -5.61 23.59
C GLY A 278 8.44 -6.01 22.46
N SER A 279 9.07 -7.18 22.60
CA SER A 279 10.12 -7.66 21.69
C SER A 279 9.94 -9.13 21.25
N GLU A 280 10.80 -9.58 20.34
CA GLU A 280 10.91 -10.99 19.95
C GLU A 280 11.34 -11.84 21.18
N GLY A 281 10.68 -12.99 21.39
CA GLY A 281 10.91 -13.84 22.57
C GLY A 281 10.11 -13.46 23.82
N GLY A 282 9.07 -12.63 23.71
CA GLY A 282 8.07 -12.49 24.78
C GLY A 282 8.49 -11.65 25.98
N VAL A 283 9.52 -10.80 25.85
CA VAL A 283 9.96 -9.87 26.89
C VAL A 283 9.17 -8.56 26.78
N ILE A 284 8.70 -8.05 27.92
CA ILE A 284 8.02 -6.75 28.05
C ILE A 284 8.76 -5.93 29.08
N ARG A 285 9.09 -4.68 28.73
CA ARG A 285 9.80 -3.73 29.60
C ARG A 285 9.08 -2.40 29.67
N ALA A 286 8.99 -1.86 30.88
CA ALA A 286 8.34 -0.59 31.20
C ALA A 286 9.36 0.40 31.80
N TRP A 287 9.32 1.67 31.35
CA TRP A 287 10.11 2.78 31.90
C TRP A 287 9.16 3.85 32.48
N SER A 288 9.45 4.33 33.68
CA SER A 288 8.70 5.45 34.29
C SER A 288 8.97 6.77 33.55
N TRP A 289 7.99 7.68 33.57
CA TRP A 289 8.15 8.98 32.94
C TRP A 289 9.25 9.81 33.60
N GLU A 290 9.42 9.70 34.92
CA GLU A 290 10.41 10.47 35.69
C GLU A 290 11.85 10.20 35.23
N ALA A 291 12.16 8.96 34.86
CA ALA A 291 13.47 8.60 34.31
C ALA A 291 13.67 9.18 32.90
N ILE A 292 12.61 9.23 32.09
CA ILE A 292 12.61 9.77 30.74
C ILE A 292 12.68 11.31 30.78
N GLU A 293 11.81 11.99 31.54
CA GLU A 293 11.78 13.45 31.75
C GLU A 293 13.14 13.96 32.21
N LYS A 294 13.72 13.32 33.24
CA LYS A 294 15.06 13.65 33.74
C LYS A 294 16.11 13.55 32.64
N SER A 295 16.10 12.47 31.85
CA SER A 295 17.05 12.28 30.75
C SER A 295 16.82 13.19 29.54
N LEU A 296 15.58 13.65 29.29
CA LEU A 296 15.26 14.66 28.28
C LEU A 296 15.62 16.10 28.72
N SER A 297 15.81 16.33 30.02
CA SER A 297 16.18 17.64 30.58
C SER A 297 17.69 17.94 30.63
N LEU A 298 18.52 16.91 30.42
CA LEU A 298 19.99 16.98 30.38
C LEU A 298 20.49 17.40 28.99
N THR A 299 21.75 17.82 28.86
CA THR A 299 22.25 18.34 27.57
C THR A 299 22.65 17.23 26.59
N ILE A 300 22.81 17.59 25.31
CA ILE A 300 23.21 16.63 24.26
C ILE A 300 24.65 16.14 24.47
N GLU A 301 25.53 16.96 25.04
CA GLU A 301 26.89 16.56 25.44
C GLU A 301 26.87 15.47 26.54
N GLU A 302 25.86 15.49 27.41
CA GLU A 302 25.65 14.48 28.46
C GLU A 302 24.98 13.20 27.93
N GLY A 303 24.74 13.08 26.62
CA GLY A 303 23.92 12.05 25.97
C GLY A 303 24.22 10.61 26.41
N HIS A 304 25.49 10.25 26.65
CA HIS A 304 25.87 8.93 27.17
C HIS A 304 25.34 8.65 28.58
N MET A 305 25.26 9.66 29.45
CA MET A 305 24.65 9.54 30.78
C MET A 305 23.12 9.46 30.67
N THR A 306 22.50 10.27 29.79
CA THR A 306 21.03 10.25 29.57
C THR A 306 20.52 8.87 29.14
N ALA A 307 21.22 8.23 28.20
CA ALA A 307 20.90 6.89 27.72
C ALA A 307 21.15 5.83 28.82
N SER A 308 22.28 5.91 29.53
CA SER A 308 22.62 4.97 30.60
C SER A 308 21.66 5.02 31.80
N LEU A 309 21.04 6.17 32.07
CA LEU A 309 20.01 6.29 33.12
C LEU A 309 18.73 5.54 32.74
N VAL A 310 18.20 5.77 31.52
CA VAL A 310 16.97 5.10 31.05
C VAL A 310 17.22 3.60 30.79
N GLU A 311 18.39 3.23 30.28
CA GLU A 311 18.77 1.83 30.04
C GLU A 311 18.79 0.96 31.32
N ARG A 312 18.83 1.57 32.51
CA ARG A 312 18.83 0.89 33.81
C ARG A 312 17.54 1.04 34.62
N SER A 313 16.63 1.91 34.21
CA SER A 313 15.41 2.23 34.96
C SER A 313 14.18 1.42 34.52
N TYR A 314 14.36 0.29 33.84
CA TYR A 314 13.24 -0.53 33.38
C TYR A 314 12.78 -1.53 34.45
N VAL A 315 11.48 -1.82 34.44
CA VAL A 315 10.90 -3.00 35.09
C VAL A 315 10.71 -4.07 34.01
N ASP A 316 11.26 -5.27 34.23
CA ASP A 316 11.09 -6.43 33.33
C ASP A 316 9.88 -7.25 33.77
N LEU A 317 8.75 -7.06 33.08
CA LEU A 317 7.47 -7.63 33.50
C LEU A 317 7.43 -9.16 33.35
N ARG A 318 8.27 -9.72 32.45
CA ARG A 318 8.43 -11.17 32.32
C ARG A 318 9.13 -11.77 33.54
N SER A 319 10.09 -11.04 34.13
CA SER A 319 10.76 -11.47 35.36
C SER A 319 9.81 -11.54 36.57
N LEU A 320 8.92 -10.55 36.73
CA LEU A 320 7.95 -10.50 37.83
C LEU A 320 7.00 -11.71 37.87
N VAL A 321 6.68 -12.27 36.70
CA VAL A 321 5.77 -13.44 36.54
C VAL A 321 6.51 -14.76 36.32
N THR A 322 7.79 -14.83 36.73
CA THR A 322 8.63 -16.04 36.64
C THR A 322 8.95 -16.59 38.02
N VAL A 323 8.13 -17.52 38.51
CA VAL A 323 8.27 -18.14 39.83
C VAL A 323 9.02 -19.48 39.69
N GLY A 324 10.05 -19.69 40.51
CA GLY A 324 10.84 -20.94 40.48
C GLY A 324 11.57 -21.23 39.16
N GLY A 325 11.71 -20.23 38.29
CA GLY A 325 12.23 -20.39 36.91
C GLY A 325 11.18 -20.80 35.87
N VAL A 326 9.91 -20.95 36.26
CA VAL A 326 8.77 -21.18 35.36
C VAL A 326 8.06 -19.85 35.11
N CYS A 327 7.98 -19.44 33.85
CA CYS A 327 7.28 -18.24 33.43
C CYS A 327 5.85 -18.59 32.97
N ILE A 328 4.85 -17.86 33.48
CA ILE A 328 3.44 -18.06 33.08
C ILE A 328 3.24 -17.70 31.60
N LEU A 329 3.88 -16.63 31.13
CA LEU A 329 3.75 -16.15 29.75
C LEU A 329 4.38 -17.11 28.74
N PRO A 330 3.73 -17.35 27.58
CA PRO A 330 4.38 -18.07 26.48
C PRO A 330 5.65 -17.36 26.00
N ASN A 331 6.59 -18.13 25.45
CA ASN A 331 7.85 -17.62 24.88
C ASN A 331 7.63 -17.21 23.41
N MET A 332 6.76 -16.20 23.19
CA MET A 332 6.22 -15.79 21.89
C MET A 332 6.33 -14.27 21.72
N ASP A 333 6.52 -13.81 20.48
CA ASP A 333 6.69 -12.39 20.13
C ASP A 333 5.59 -11.47 20.64
N VAL A 334 5.96 -10.35 21.28
CA VAL A 334 5.01 -9.31 21.69
C VAL A 334 4.79 -8.32 20.54
N ARG A 335 3.99 -8.75 19.56
CA ARG A 335 3.73 -8.01 18.31
C ARG A 335 2.78 -6.83 18.49
N TYR A 336 1.91 -6.89 19.51
CA TYR A 336 0.92 -5.86 19.78
C TYR A 336 1.00 -5.43 21.25
N LEU A 337 0.98 -4.12 21.48
CA LEU A 337 0.72 -3.49 22.77
C LEU A 337 -0.37 -2.43 22.58
N LEU A 338 -1.37 -2.41 23.46
CA LEU A 338 -2.39 -1.36 23.55
C LEU A 338 -2.58 -0.97 25.01
N SER A 339 -2.77 0.31 25.29
CA SER A 339 -3.11 0.82 26.62
C SER A 339 -4.58 1.20 26.66
N ASP A 340 -5.37 0.46 27.43
CA ASP A 340 -6.71 0.86 27.84
C ASP A 340 -6.60 1.90 28.96
N ASN A 341 -6.50 3.16 28.53
CA ASN A 341 -6.42 4.30 29.44
C ASN A 341 -7.73 4.55 30.22
N SER A 342 -8.82 3.82 29.92
CA SER A 342 -10.12 3.97 30.59
C SER A 342 -10.30 3.04 31.79
N ARG A 343 -9.61 1.89 31.79
CA ARG A 343 -9.58 0.91 32.88
C ARG A 343 -8.20 0.77 33.54
N SER A 344 -7.22 1.57 33.12
CA SER A 344 -5.80 1.48 33.51
C SER A 344 -5.19 0.08 33.26
N LYS A 345 -5.36 -0.45 32.04
CA LYS A 345 -4.85 -1.77 31.67
C LYS A 345 -3.96 -1.71 30.43
N VAL A 346 -2.98 -2.60 30.33
CA VAL A 346 -2.21 -2.83 29.09
C VAL A 346 -2.52 -4.22 28.55
N TRP A 347 -2.87 -4.29 27.28
CA TRP A 347 -3.00 -5.52 26.51
C TRP A 347 -1.68 -5.79 25.78
N SER A 348 -1.12 -6.99 25.96
CA SER A 348 0.02 -7.50 25.19
C SER A 348 -0.40 -8.72 24.38
N GLY A 349 -0.08 -8.77 23.08
CA GLY A 349 -0.56 -9.80 22.17
C GLY A 349 0.51 -10.37 21.25
N GLY A 350 0.45 -11.69 21.05
CA GLY A 350 1.14 -12.42 19.99
C GLY A 350 0.14 -12.97 18.96
N TYR A 351 0.54 -14.00 18.21
CA TYR A 351 -0.32 -14.62 17.19
C TYR A 351 -1.50 -15.41 17.75
N LEU A 352 -1.32 -16.12 18.88
CA LEU A 352 -2.27 -17.13 19.39
C LEU A 352 -2.76 -16.86 20.83
N SER A 353 -2.19 -15.86 21.50
CA SER A 353 -2.37 -15.59 22.92
C SER A 353 -2.28 -14.10 23.25
N PHE A 354 -3.06 -13.68 24.25
CA PHE A 354 -3.06 -12.35 24.84
C PHE A 354 -2.78 -12.43 26.34
N ALA A 355 -2.17 -11.38 26.88
CA ALA A 355 -1.99 -11.18 28.31
C ALA A 355 -2.40 -9.75 28.69
N LEU A 356 -3.15 -9.63 29.77
CA LEU A 356 -3.74 -8.42 30.31
C LEU A 356 -3.02 -8.01 31.59
N TRP A 357 -2.59 -6.76 31.65
CA TRP A 357 -1.78 -6.21 32.74
C TRP A 357 -2.47 -5.01 33.37
N ASP A 358 -2.24 -4.77 34.66
CA ASP A 358 -2.53 -3.47 35.27
C ASP A 358 -1.45 -2.45 34.89
N SER A 359 -1.84 -1.26 34.42
CA SER A 359 -0.90 -0.24 33.95
C SER A 359 -0.25 0.58 35.07
N HIS A 360 -0.69 0.39 36.32
CA HIS A 360 -0.19 1.06 37.51
C HIS A 360 0.69 0.12 38.35
N THR A 361 0.11 -0.99 38.83
CA THR A 361 0.81 -1.98 39.68
C THR A 361 1.76 -2.87 38.88
N LYS A 362 1.58 -2.95 37.56
CA LYS A 362 2.34 -3.79 36.61
C LYS A 362 2.09 -5.30 36.79
N GLU A 363 1.05 -5.67 37.53
CA GLU A 363 0.65 -7.05 37.77
C GLU A 363 -0.02 -7.68 36.54
N LEU A 364 0.14 -8.99 36.38
CA LEU A 364 -0.49 -9.79 35.33
C LEU A 364 -1.89 -10.22 35.79
N LEU A 365 -2.92 -9.67 35.16
CA LEU A 365 -4.32 -9.88 35.51
C LEU A 365 -4.92 -11.15 34.86
N LYS A 366 -4.53 -11.47 33.63
CA LYS A 366 -5.12 -12.59 32.85
C LYS A 366 -4.20 -13.02 31.69
N VAL A 367 -4.19 -14.31 31.35
CA VAL A 367 -3.61 -14.84 30.10
C VAL A 367 -4.64 -15.72 29.41
N PHE A 368 -4.88 -15.51 28.12
CA PHE A 368 -5.92 -16.21 27.36
C PHE A 368 -5.57 -16.39 25.88
N ASN A 369 -6.13 -17.41 25.24
CA ASN A 369 -5.89 -17.72 23.83
C ASN A 369 -6.83 -16.93 22.87
N ILE A 370 -6.64 -17.09 21.56
CA ILE A 370 -7.51 -16.51 20.51
C ILE A 370 -8.97 -16.98 20.53
N ASP A 371 -9.34 -17.90 21.41
CA ASP A 371 -10.73 -18.30 21.66
C ASP A 371 -11.29 -17.79 23.01
N GLY A 372 -10.52 -16.97 23.74
CA GLY A 372 -10.92 -16.39 25.02
C GLY A 372 -10.82 -17.33 26.22
N GLN A 373 -10.30 -18.56 26.01
CA GLN A 373 -10.06 -19.52 27.07
C GLN A 373 -8.82 -19.08 27.85
N VAL A 374 -8.94 -19.02 29.18
CA VAL A 374 -7.81 -18.73 30.08
C VAL A 374 -6.81 -19.89 30.03
N GLU A 375 -5.52 -19.59 29.91
CA GLU A 375 -4.49 -20.63 29.92
C GLU A 375 -4.26 -21.13 31.37
N THR A 376 -4.95 -22.21 31.77
CA THR A 376 -4.99 -22.77 33.13
C THR A 376 -3.69 -23.49 33.56
N ARG A 377 -2.53 -22.87 33.32
CA ARG A 377 -1.26 -23.21 33.99
C ARG A 377 -1.17 -22.70 35.44
N PHE A 378 -2.27 -22.15 35.97
CA PHE A 378 -2.34 -21.53 37.30
C PHE A 378 -2.54 -22.56 38.43
N ASP A 379 -3.15 -23.72 38.15
CA ASP A 379 -3.68 -24.64 39.17
C ASP A 379 -2.64 -25.61 39.78
N THR A 380 -1.40 -25.17 40.01
CA THR A 380 -0.36 -26.01 40.67
C THR A 380 0.65 -25.22 41.52
N LEU A 381 0.34 -23.97 41.90
CA LEU A 381 1.17 -23.15 42.80
C LEU A 381 0.33 -22.42 43.87
N SER A 382 -0.54 -23.15 44.55
CA SER A 382 -1.16 -22.69 45.81
C SER A 382 -0.13 -22.69 46.95
N VAL A 383 0.10 -21.52 47.56
CA VAL A 383 1.19 -21.29 48.52
C VAL A 383 0.82 -21.78 49.93
N HIS A 384 0.62 -23.09 50.11
CA HIS A 384 0.35 -23.71 51.42
C HIS A 384 0.97 -25.09 51.68
N ASP A 385 1.11 -25.97 50.67
CA ASP A 385 1.46 -27.39 50.91
C ASP A 385 2.95 -27.76 50.70
N LEU A 386 3.88 -26.81 50.82
CA LEU A 386 5.33 -27.05 50.66
C LEU A 386 6.13 -27.03 51.98
N TYR A 387 5.49 -27.42 53.10
CA TYR A 387 6.13 -27.49 54.42
C TYR A 387 6.31 -28.92 54.99
N GLU A 388 5.96 -29.98 54.26
CA GLU A 388 5.94 -31.34 54.83
C GLU A 388 6.50 -32.48 53.92
N GLU A 389 7.43 -32.19 53.00
CA GLU A 389 8.14 -33.25 52.26
C GLU A 389 9.65 -32.95 52.06
N HIS A 390 10.42 -32.93 53.16
CA HIS A 390 11.85 -32.63 53.12
C HIS A 390 12.75 -33.59 53.93
N GLU A 391 12.41 -34.89 54.00
CA GLU A 391 13.32 -35.92 54.52
C GLU A 391 13.23 -37.26 53.78
N MET A 392 14.27 -38.10 53.91
CA MET A 392 14.42 -39.46 53.36
C MET A 392 14.68 -39.67 51.84
N LYS A 393 15.94 -39.49 51.41
CA LYS A 393 16.90 -40.61 51.28
C LYS A 393 18.26 -40.23 50.66
N MET A 394 19.33 -40.52 51.40
CA MET A 394 20.67 -40.76 50.82
C MET A 394 20.86 -42.25 50.47
N ASN A 395 21.76 -42.55 49.52
CA ASN A 395 22.76 -43.65 49.47
C ASN A 395 23.50 -43.53 48.12
N PHE A 396 24.84 -43.29 48.07
CA PHE A 396 25.95 -44.28 48.09
C PHE A 396 25.97 -45.24 46.86
N VAL A 397 27.10 -45.60 46.21
CA VAL A 397 28.54 -45.42 46.54
C VAL A 397 29.49 -45.29 45.31
N THR A 398 30.54 -44.49 45.52
CA THR A 398 31.94 -44.39 45.00
C THR A 398 32.58 -45.41 44.01
N ILE A 399 33.36 -44.90 43.03
CA ILE A 399 34.63 -45.46 42.47
C ILE A 399 35.69 -44.31 42.33
N SER A 400 37.00 -44.60 42.18
CA SER A 400 38.10 -43.72 42.67
C SER A 400 39.30 -43.38 41.74
N LYS A 401 39.90 -42.19 41.99
CA LYS A 401 41.34 -41.79 41.91
C LYS A 401 42.09 -41.54 40.56
N LYS A 402 42.73 -40.35 40.51
CA LYS A 402 43.99 -39.94 39.78
C LYS A 402 43.95 -39.91 38.23
N GLU A 403 44.78 -39.14 37.51
CA GLU A 403 45.92 -38.23 37.84
C GLU A 403 45.91 -36.93 36.95
N LYS A 404 46.90 -36.03 37.06
CA LYS A 404 46.98 -34.69 36.45
C LYS A 404 47.46 -34.68 34.97
N GLN A 405 46.92 -33.74 34.16
CA GLN A 405 47.72 -32.84 33.29
C GLN A 405 46.92 -31.58 32.84
N ARG A 406 47.49 -30.71 31.97
CA ARG A 406 47.14 -29.27 31.85
C ARG A 406 46.26 -28.87 30.63
N GLY A 407 45.00 -28.48 30.88
CA GLY A 407 44.19 -27.50 30.11
C GLY A 407 43.84 -27.80 28.63
N PRO A 408 43.08 -26.89 27.94
CA PRO A 408 42.22 -25.81 28.42
C PRO A 408 40.72 -26.04 28.08
N VAL A 409 39.80 -25.86 29.04
CA VAL A 409 38.36 -26.09 28.81
C VAL A 409 37.69 -24.87 28.19
N SER A 410 37.67 -24.79 26.86
CA SER A 410 36.96 -23.72 26.10
C SER A 410 35.98 -24.26 25.03
N PHE A 411 35.95 -25.58 24.81
CA PHE A 411 35.14 -26.20 23.75
C PHE A 411 33.74 -26.63 24.22
N PHE A 412 33.64 -27.35 25.34
CA PHE A 412 32.38 -27.96 25.79
C PHE A 412 31.31 -26.95 26.25
N GLN A 413 31.68 -25.78 26.78
CA GLN A 413 30.68 -24.76 27.13
C GLN A 413 30.05 -24.13 25.88
N ARG A 414 30.82 -23.92 24.80
CA ARG A 414 30.30 -23.46 23.50
C ARG A 414 29.41 -24.53 22.87
N SER A 415 29.81 -25.79 22.93
CA SER A 415 28.99 -26.93 22.50
C SER A 415 27.65 -26.98 23.25
N ARG A 416 27.63 -26.87 24.58
CA ARG A 416 26.40 -26.90 25.38
C ARG A 416 25.47 -25.72 25.06
N ASN A 417 26.00 -24.51 24.88
CA ASN A 417 25.19 -23.36 24.50
C ASN A 417 24.66 -23.47 23.05
N ALA A 418 25.46 -23.97 22.11
CA ALA A 418 25.03 -24.21 20.74
C ALA A 418 23.96 -25.32 20.66
N LEU A 419 24.08 -26.37 21.48
CA LEU A 419 23.09 -27.46 21.55
C LEU A 419 21.75 -26.98 22.13
N MET A 420 21.78 -26.10 23.15
CA MET A 420 20.57 -25.45 23.67
C MET A 420 19.94 -24.50 22.64
N GLY A 421 20.73 -23.70 21.93
CA GLY A 421 20.24 -22.86 20.83
C GLY A 421 19.62 -23.67 19.68
N ALA A 422 20.24 -24.79 19.30
CA ALA A 422 19.69 -25.73 18.33
C ALA A 422 18.39 -26.39 18.84
N ALA A 423 18.32 -26.76 20.12
CA ALA A 423 17.11 -27.31 20.73
C ALA A 423 15.96 -26.29 20.76
N ASP A 424 16.23 -25.00 20.92
CA ASP A 424 15.21 -23.94 20.84
C ASP A 424 14.82 -23.58 19.41
N VAL A 425 15.74 -23.64 18.43
CA VAL A 425 15.36 -23.60 17.01
C VAL A 425 14.46 -24.80 16.67
N VAL A 426 14.84 -26.02 17.07
CA VAL A 426 14.03 -27.23 16.87
C VAL A 426 12.69 -27.14 17.61
N ARG A 427 12.62 -26.55 18.80
CA ARG A 427 11.32 -26.29 19.48
C ARG A 427 10.48 -25.24 18.76
N ARG A 428 11.07 -24.14 18.26
CA ARG A 428 10.33 -23.15 17.44
C ARG A 428 9.82 -23.76 16.13
N VAL A 429 10.56 -24.68 15.50
CA VAL A 429 10.13 -25.44 14.33
C VAL A 429 9.07 -26.50 14.67
N ALA A 430 9.21 -27.21 15.79
CA ALA A 430 8.25 -28.21 16.23
C ALA A 430 6.91 -27.59 16.67
N VAL A 431 6.93 -26.43 17.33
CA VAL A 431 5.72 -25.62 17.61
C VAL A 431 5.06 -25.19 16.30
N LYS A 432 5.82 -24.80 15.27
CA LYS A 432 5.30 -24.56 13.91
C LYS A 432 4.73 -25.79 13.20
N GLY A 433 5.03 -27.00 13.67
CA GLY A 433 4.59 -28.26 13.06
C GLY A 433 3.49 -29.02 13.82
N ALA A 434 3.05 -28.52 14.99
CA ALA A 434 2.21 -29.27 15.93
C ALA A 434 0.82 -28.66 16.18
N PHE A 435 0.52 -27.46 15.67
CA PHE A 435 -0.80 -26.82 15.82
C PHE A 435 -1.60 -26.90 14.51
N GLY A 436 -2.89 -27.21 14.65
CA GLY A 436 -3.82 -27.26 13.52
C GLY A 436 -4.26 -25.88 13.05
N ASP A 437 -4.45 -25.76 11.73
CA ASP A 437 -5.09 -24.64 11.02
C ASP A 437 -4.64 -23.22 11.43
N ASP A 438 -3.45 -22.85 10.92
CA ASP A 438 -2.77 -21.53 11.00
C ASP A 438 -3.63 -20.32 10.52
N ASN A 439 -4.86 -20.57 10.08
CA ASN A 439 -5.79 -19.61 9.50
C ASN A 439 -6.44 -18.64 10.51
N ARG A 440 -6.58 -18.99 11.81
CA ARG A 440 -7.22 -18.10 12.82
C ARG A 440 -6.24 -17.22 13.62
N ARG A 441 -4.93 -17.28 13.36
CA ARG A 441 -3.95 -16.44 14.09
C ARG A 441 -4.24 -14.94 13.94
N THR A 442 -3.91 -14.18 14.98
CA THR A 442 -4.10 -12.72 15.04
C THR A 442 -3.00 -11.99 14.28
N GLU A 443 -3.39 -11.18 13.30
CA GLU A 443 -2.50 -10.37 12.46
C GLU A 443 -2.66 -8.86 12.75
N ALA A 444 -3.75 -8.44 13.40
CA ALA A 444 -3.99 -7.05 13.80
C ALA A 444 -4.75 -6.93 15.14
N LEU A 445 -4.53 -5.83 15.85
CA LEU A 445 -5.16 -5.48 17.13
C LEU A 445 -5.43 -3.96 17.18
N THR A 446 -6.60 -3.53 17.67
CA THR A 446 -6.94 -2.11 17.89
C THR A 446 -7.98 -1.95 19.02
N MET A 447 -8.29 -0.71 19.43
CA MET A 447 -9.24 -0.38 20.50
C MET A 447 -10.19 0.75 20.06
N THR A 448 -11.48 0.63 20.37
CA THR A 448 -12.51 1.66 20.09
C THR A 448 -12.70 2.63 21.26
N VAL A 449 -13.38 3.76 21.02
CA VAL A 449 -13.52 4.87 21.99
C VAL A 449 -14.37 4.54 23.24
N ASP A 450 -15.10 3.45 23.21
CA ASP A 450 -15.82 2.81 24.33
C ASP A 450 -14.96 1.78 25.09
N GLY A 451 -13.68 1.64 24.72
CA GLY A 451 -12.75 0.71 25.33
C GLY A 451 -12.97 -0.75 24.95
N MET A 452 -13.71 -1.06 23.88
CA MET A 452 -13.76 -2.42 23.33
C MET A 452 -12.51 -2.70 22.49
N ILE A 453 -12.01 -3.94 22.55
CA ILE A 453 -10.83 -4.37 21.81
C ILE A 453 -11.24 -5.15 20.57
N TRP A 454 -10.50 -4.99 19.47
CA TRP A 454 -10.79 -5.65 18.20
C TRP A 454 -9.54 -6.32 17.63
N THR A 455 -9.63 -7.62 17.32
CA THR A 455 -8.57 -8.41 16.66
C THR A 455 -8.96 -8.76 15.23
N GLY A 456 -7.98 -8.82 14.32
CA GLY A 456 -8.15 -9.29 12.95
C GLY A 456 -7.26 -10.50 12.66
N CYS A 457 -7.81 -11.50 11.97
CA CYS A 457 -7.17 -12.81 11.78
C CYS A 457 -6.71 -13.08 10.33
N ALA A 458 -5.85 -14.08 10.18
CA ALA A 458 -5.28 -14.51 8.89
C ALA A 458 -6.32 -15.06 7.86
N ASN A 459 -7.57 -15.32 8.27
CA ASN A 459 -8.68 -15.74 7.40
C ASN A 459 -9.84 -14.73 7.32
N GLY A 460 -9.52 -13.44 7.43
CA GLY A 460 -10.46 -12.32 7.23
C GLY A 460 -11.51 -12.12 8.31
N LEU A 461 -11.51 -13.00 9.33
CA LEU A 461 -12.30 -12.87 10.55
C LEU A 461 -11.83 -11.65 11.36
N VAL A 462 -12.78 -10.90 11.90
CA VAL A 462 -12.58 -9.83 12.86
C VAL A 462 -13.41 -10.13 14.10
N VAL A 463 -12.84 -9.93 15.29
CA VAL A 463 -13.42 -10.36 16.58
C VAL A 463 -13.41 -9.19 17.55
N GLN A 464 -14.53 -8.97 18.24
CA GLN A 464 -14.67 -7.98 19.31
C GLN A 464 -14.53 -8.64 20.68
N TRP A 465 -13.89 -7.91 21.59
CA TRP A 465 -13.66 -8.29 22.98
C TRP A 465 -14.00 -7.09 23.89
N ASP A 466 -14.35 -7.34 25.14
CA ASP A 466 -14.36 -6.30 26.16
C ASP A 466 -12.94 -5.96 26.65
N GLY A 467 -12.81 -5.01 27.57
CA GLY A 467 -11.52 -4.63 28.19
C GLY A 467 -10.94 -5.66 29.16
N ASP A 468 -11.68 -6.73 29.47
CA ASP A 468 -11.35 -7.78 30.43
C ASP A 468 -11.00 -9.12 29.75
N GLY A 469 -10.96 -9.14 28.41
CA GLY A 469 -10.60 -10.30 27.61
C GLY A 469 -11.72 -11.34 27.51
N ILE A 470 -12.99 -10.92 27.57
CA ILE A 470 -14.14 -11.75 27.22
C ILE A 470 -14.49 -11.47 25.75
N ARG A 471 -14.71 -12.53 24.97
CA ARG A 471 -15.08 -12.46 23.56
C ARG A 471 -16.56 -12.08 23.45
N LEU A 472 -16.87 -11.05 22.66
CA LEU A 472 -18.24 -10.51 22.51
C LEU A 472 -18.91 -10.95 21.21
N GLN A 473 -18.25 -10.74 20.06
CA GLN A 473 -18.78 -11.14 18.76
C GLN A 473 -17.70 -11.43 17.71
N GLU A 474 -18.08 -12.16 16.65
CA GLU A 474 -17.25 -12.54 15.52
C GLU A 474 -17.92 -12.10 14.20
N VAL A 475 -17.16 -11.44 13.32
CA VAL A 475 -17.65 -10.87 12.05
C VAL A 475 -16.69 -11.25 10.91
N ARG A 476 -17.21 -11.70 9.77
CA ARG A 476 -16.40 -11.98 8.56
C ARG A 476 -17.11 -11.48 7.29
N HIS A 477 -16.76 -10.27 6.86
CA HIS A 477 -17.19 -9.68 5.58
C HIS A 477 -16.16 -9.89 4.43
N HIS A 478 -15.01 -10.50 4.72
CA HIS A 478 -13.95 -10.82 3.77
C HIS A 478 -13.24 -12.13 4.12
N SER A 479 -12.64 -12.82 3.15
CA SER A 479 -11.92 -14.09 3.35
C SER A 479 -10.40 -13.92 3.49
N SER A 480 -9.82 -12.96 2.78
CA SER A 480 -8.38 -12.66 2.80
C SER A 480 -7.90 -12.24 4.19
N SER A 481 -6.63 -12.53 4.51
CA SER A 481 -5.98 -12.15 5.77
C SER A 481 -6.12 -10.64 6.07
N VAL A 482 -6.55 -10.33 7.29
CA VAL A 482 -6.43 -8.98 7.85
C VAL A 482 -4.94 -8.68 8.06
N GLN A 483 -4.51 -7.44 7.81
CA GLN A 483 -3.12 -7.00 7.96
C GLN A 483 -3.00 -5.77 8.86
N CYS A 484 -4.04 -4.95 8.94
CA CYS A 484 -4.12 -3.88 9.94
C CYS A 484 -5.58 -3.54 10.29
N LEU A 485 -5.75 -2.95 11.48
CA LEU A 485 -6.99 -2.38 11.98
C LEU A 485 -6.73 -0.96 12.47
N CYS A 486 -7.70 -0.07 12.32
CA CYS A 486 -7.65 1.30 12.84
C CYS A 486 -9.05 1.83 13.11
N THR A 487 -9.20 2.65 14.15
CA THR A 487 -10.49 3.16 14.62
C THR A 487 -10.53 4.68 14.51
N PHE A 488 -11.67 5.22 14.07
CA PHE A 488 -11.95 6.64 14.22
C PHE A 488 -13.41 6.87 14.61
N GLY A 489 -13.62 7.47 15.77
CA GLY A 489 -14.94 7.75 16.33
C GLY A 489 -15.81 6.49 16.39
N MET A 490 -16.85 6.45 15.53
CA MET A 490 -17.78 5.32 15.42
C MET A 490 -17.48 4.34 14.28
N ARG A 491 -16.31 4.40 13.63
CA ARG A 491 -15.94 3.54 12.50
C ARG A 491 -14.68 2.71 12.79
N LEU A 492 -14.74 1.43 12.44
CA LEU A 492 -13.63 0.50 12.41
C LEU A 492 -13.21 0.24 10.95
N TRP A 493 -11.94 0.51 10.65
CA TRP A 493 -11.32 0.35 9.35
C TRP A 493 -10.42 -0.89 9.36
N VAL A 494 -10.54 -1.72 8.32
CA VAL A 494 -9.83 -2.99 8.16
C VAL A 494 -9.04 -2.98 6.85
N GLY A 495 -7.74 -3.28 6.92
CA GLY A 495 -6.88 -3.45 5.75
C GLY A 495 -6.52 -4.90 5.53
N TYR A 496 -6.60 -5.36 4.27
CA TYR A 496 -6.41 -6.76 3.89
C TYR A 496 -5.17 -7.00 3.02
N VAL A 497 -4.74 -8.27 2.97
CA VAL A 497 -3.55 -8.73 2.22
C VAL A 497 -3.67 -8.59 0.68
N ASP A 498 -4.87 -8.47 0.14
CA ASP A 498 -5.10 -8.22 -1.30
C ASP A 498 -5.11 -6.73 -1.68
N GLY A 499 -4.97 -5.81 -0.72
CA GLY A 499 -5.05 -4.37 -0.95
C GLY A 499 -6.44 -3.76 -0.74
N THR A 500 -7.43 -4.55 -0.33
CA THR A 500 -8.77 -4.09 0.04
C THR A 500 -8.76 -3.31 1.37
N VAL A 501 -9.59 -2.27 1.43
CA VAL A 501 -10.02 -1.60 2.66
C VAL A 501 -11.51 -1.81 2.85
N GLN A 502 -11.91 -2.05 4.08
CA GLN A 502 -13.29 -2.18 4.53
C GLN A 502 -13.55 -1.22 5.69
N VAL A 503 -14.76 -0.68 5.75
CA VAL A 503 -15.24 0.17 6.84
C VAL A 503 -16.51 -0.45 7.40
N MET A 504 -16.58 -0.58 8.72
CA MET A 504 -17.76 -1.01 9.46
C MET A 504 -18.00 -0.11 10.68
N ASP A 505 -19.21 -0.13 11.22
CA ASP A 505 -19.50 0.51 12.51
C ASP A 505 -19.05 -0.36 13.69
N LEU A 506 -19.22 0.16 14.91
CA LEU A 506 -18.83 -0.53 16.14
C LEU A 506 -19.80 -1.67 16.53
N ASP A 507 -20.94 -1.77 15.85
CA ASP A 507 -21.90 -2.86 16.00
C ASP A 507 -21.56 -4.03 15.04
N GLY A 508 -20.60 -3.84 14.11
CA GLY A 508 -20.08 -4.85 13.18
C GLY A 508 -20.71 -4.82 11.78
N CYS A 509 -21.58 -3.84 11.50
CA CYS A 509 -22.28 -3.73 10.22
C CYS A 509 -21.41 -3.08 9.14
N LEU A 510 -21.40 -3.68 7.95
CA LEU A 510 -20.59 -3.23 6.82
C LEU A 510 -21.10 -1.88 6.28
N LEU A 511 -20.26 -0.84 6.35
CA LEU A 511 -20.54 0.49 5.78
C LEU A 511 -20.04 0.59 4.34
N GLY A 512 -18.91 -0.06 4.00
CA GLY A 512 -18.42 -0.14 2.62
C GLY A 512 -17.07 -0.86 2.48
N ARG A 513 -16.69 -1.16 1.23
CA ARG A 513 -15.46 -1.90 0.90
C ARG A 513 -14.95 -1.53 -0.50
N TRP A 514 -13.65 -1.34 -0.67
CA TRP A 514 -13.03 -1.06 -1.98
C TRP A 514 -11.55 -1.49 -2.04
N ILE A 515 -11.03 -1.72 -3.25
CA ILE A 515 -9.60 -1.95 -3.48
C ILE A 515 -8.87 -0.61 -3.32
N ALA A 516 -8.17 -0.44 -2.21
CA ALA A 516 -7.43 0.78 -1.88
C ALA A 516 -6.06 0.83 -2.57
N HIS A 517 -5.37 -0.32 -2.64
CA HIS A 517 -4.04 -0.48 -3.21
C HIS A 517 -3.95 -1.78 -4.03
N SER A 518 -2.91 -1.94 -4.83
CA SER A 518 -2.68 -3.16 -5.62
C SER A 518 -1.69 -4.12 -4.94
N SER A 519 -1.72 -4.17 -3.60
CA SER A 519 -0.72 -4.79 -2.72
C SER A 519 -1.23 -4.72 -1.26
N PRO A 520 -0.86 -5.66 -0.36
CA PRO A 520 -1.32 -5.70 1.04
C PRO A 520 -1.35 -4.34 1.75
N VAL A 521 -2.44 -4.02 2.46
CA VAL A 521 -2.53 -2.81 3.29
C VAL A 521 -1.93 -3.11 4.67
N ILE A 522 -0.66 -2.77 4.85
CA ILE A 522 0.14 -3.20 6.02
C ILE A 522 -0.02 -2.31 7.25
N LYS A 523 -0.45 -1.05 7.09
CA LYS A 523 -0.66 -0.14 8.23
C LYS A 523 -1.64 0.98 7.91
N MET A 524 -2.30 1.49 8.94
CA MET A 524 -3.17 2.66 8.91
C MET A 524 -2.83 3.64 10.03
N ALA A 525 -3.08 4.92 9.80
CA ALA A 525 -3.02 5.99 10.80
C ALA A 525 -4.04 7.10 10.47
N VAL A 526 -4.64 7.73 11.48
CA VAL A 526 -5.59 8.84 11.31
C VAL A 526 -4.88 10.16 11.51
N GLY A 527 -5.06 11.12 10.60
CA GLY A 527 -4.42 12.44 10.66
C GLY A 527 -5.18 13.50 9.88
N GLY A 528 -5.37 14.68 10.49
CA GLY A 528 -6.22 15.73 9.91
C GLY A 528 -7.63 15.19 9.65
N SER A 529 -8.17 15.41 8.45
CA SER A 529 -9.49 14.88 8.03
C SER A 529 -9.42 13.50 7.34
N TYR A 530 -8.30 12.79 7.42
CA TYR A 530 -8.04 11.57 6.66
C TYR A 530 -7.64 10.37 7.53
N ILE A 531 -7.93 9.16 7.04
CA ILE A 531 -7.21 7.95 7.39
C ILE A 531 -6.21 7.62 6.28
N PHE A 532 -4.94 7.60 6.63
CA PHE A 532 -3.85 7.21 5.75
C PHE A 532 -3.65 5.70 5.77
N THR A 533 -3.39 5.13 4.60
CA THR A 533 -3.18 3.70 4.36
C THR A 533 -1.83 3.50 3.69
N LEU A 534 -0.95 2.74 4.32
CA LEU A 534 0.33 2.30 3.77
C LEU A 534 0.18 0.90 3.19
N ALA A 535 0.60 0.71 1.93
CA ALA A 535 0.65 -0.59 1.28
C ALA A 535 2.06 -1.19 1.22
N ASN A 536 2.15 -2.51 1.03
CA ASN A 536 3.41 -3.25 0.88
C ASN A 536 4.18 -2.94 -0.43
N HIS A 537 3.62 -2.10 -1.32
CA HIS A 537 4.37 -1.44 -2.39
C HIS A 537 4.87 -0.04 -1.98
N GLY A 538 4.90 0.30 -0.68
CA GLY A 538 5.43 1.54 -0.12
C GLY A 538 4.62 2.81 -0.42
N GLY A 539 3.47 2.71 -1.08
CA GLY A 539 2.60 3.86 -1.42
C GLY A 539 1.66 4.23 -0.27
N ILE A 540 1.30 5.51 -0.16
CA ILE A 540 0.44 6.06 0.90
C ILE A 540 -0.75 6.80 0.30
N ARG A 541 -1.96 6.37 0.67
CA ARG A 541 -3.24 7.00 0.28
C ARG A 541 -4.03 7.45 1.49
N GLY A 542 -4.48 8.71 1.49
CA GLY A 542 -5.45 9.24 2.43
C GLY A 542 -6.89 9.09 1.92
N TRP A 543 -7.79 8.61 2.77
CA TRP A 543 -9.25 8.52 2.52
C TRP A 543 -9.95 9.43 3.54
N ASN A 544 -11.02 10.13 3.16
CA ASN A 544 -11.72 11.00 4.11
C ASN A 544 -12.38 10.15 5.21
N LEU A 545 -12.34 10.61 6.46
CA LEU A 545 -12.85 9.84 7.61
C LEU A 545 -14.37 9.58 7.57
N ALA A 546 -15.11 10.37 6.79
CA ALA A 546 -16.53 10.14 6.53
C ALA A 546 -16.81 9.19 5.34
N SER A 547 -15.79 8.76 4.57
CA SER A 547 -15.95 7.78 3.48
C SER A 547 -16.30 6.39 4.03
N PRO A 548 -17.24 5.64 3.42
CA PRO A 548 -18.07 6.05 2.28
C PRO A 548 -19.13 7.09 2.70
N GLY A 549 -19.35 8.11 1.88
CA GLY A 549 -20.30 9.19 2.17
C GLY A 549 -20.59 10.15 1.00
N PRO A 550 -21.49 11.13 1.17
CA PRO A 550 -21.93 12.04 0.09
C PRO A 550 -20.81 12.84 -0.56
N LEU A 551 -19.78 13.18 0.21
CA LEU A 551 -18.58 13.87 -0.25
C LEU A 551 -17.87 13.13 -1.39
N ASP A 552 -17.82 11.80 -1.35
CA ASP A 552 -17.10 10.97 -2.33
C ASP A 552 -17.69 11.15 -3.75
N GLY A 553 -19.01 11.31 -3.86
CA GLY A 553 -19.70 11.51 -5.13
C GLY A 553 -19.42 12.89 -5.74
N ILE A 554 -19.34 13.94 -4.90
CA ILE A 554 -19.01 15.30 -5.33
C ILE A 554 -17.54 15.35 -5.76
N LEU A 555 -16.62 14.87 -4.92
CA LEU A 555 -15.19 14.83 -5.23
C LEU A 555 -14.92 14.02 -6.51
N ARG A 556 -15.55 12.85 -6.67
CA ARG A 556 -15.44 12.04 -7.89
C ARG A 556 -15.90 12.83 -9.12
N SER A 557 -17.09 13.41 -9.06
CA SER A 557 -17.66 14.17 -10.18
C SER A 557 -16.75 15.33 -10.58
N VAL A 558 -16.26 16.12 -9.63
CA VAL A 558 -15.44 17.31 -9.93
C VAL A 558 -14.04 16.90 -10.44
N LEU A 559 -13.42 15.88 -9.85
CA LEU A 559 -12.13 15.36 -10.33
C LEU A 559 -12.23 14.82 -11.77
N THR A 560 -13.24 14.02 -12.10
CA THR A 560 -13.45 13.53 -13.48
C THR A 560 -13.64 14.69 -14.49
N HIS A 561 -14.29 15.80 -14.11
CA HIS A 561 -14.38 16.98 -14.98
C HIS A 561 -13.04 17.75 -15.09
N LYS A 562 -12.14 17.59 -14.12
CA LYS A 562 -10.78 18.16 -14.13
C LYS A 562 -9.71 17.22 -14.72
N GLU A 563 -10.07 16.03 -15.19
CA GLU A 563 -9.13 15.04 -15.74
C GLU A 563 -8.10 15.61 -16.75
N PRO A 564 -8.45 16.52 -17.68
CA PRO A 564 -7.49 17.10 -18.61
C PRO A 564 -6.38 17.95 -17.97
N PHE A 565 -6.58 18.49 -16.75
CA PHE A 565 -5.58 19.33 -16.08
C PHE A 565 -4.46 18.53 -15.40
N TYR A 566 -4.71 17.25 -15.09
CA TYR A 566 -3.72 16.36 -14.46
C TYR A 566 -3.39 15.11 -15.32
N THR A 567 -3.81 15.08 -16.58
CA THR A 567 -3.44 14.03 -17.53
C THR A 567 -2.24 14.44 -18.37
N LYS A 568 -1.15 13.69 -18.27
CA LYS A 568 0.05 13.84 -19.10
C LYS A 568 0.07 12.75 -20.17
N THR A 569 0.45 13.08 -21.41
CA THR A 569 0.74 12.08 -22.45
C THR A 569 2.25 12.00 -22.67
N GLU A 570 2.79 10.79 -22.62
CA GLU A 570 4.19 10.46 -22.94
C GLU A 570 4.23 9.70 -24.27
N HIS A 571 5.24 9.97 -25.10
CA HIS A 571 5.40 9.31 -26.41
C HIS A 571 6.65 8.42 -26.41
N LEU A 572 6.47 7.12 -26.67
CA LEU A 572 7.53 6.13 -26.64
C LEU A 572 7.59 5.35 -27.96
N LYS A 573 8.79 5.24 -28.55
CA LYS A 573 9.06 4.27 -29.63
C LYS A 573 9.64 2.98 -29.04
N ILE A 574 9.08 1.83 -29.40
CA ILE A 574 9.55 0.49 -29.00
C ILE A 574 9.93 -0.31 -30.25
N LEU A 575 11.19 -0.73 -30.36
CA LEU A 575 11.65 -1.75 -31.33
C LEU A 575 11.45 -3.14 -30.72
N VAL A 576 10.78 -4.03 -31.44
CA VAL A 576 10.67 -5.46 -31.10
C VAL A 576 11.26 -6.27 -32.24
N GLY A 577 12.25 -7.11 -31.94
CA GLY A 577 12.86 -8.05 -32.88
C GLY A 577 12.61 -9.50 -32.51
N THR A 578 12.39 -10.36 -33.51
CA THR A 578 12.41 -11.82 -33.33
C THR A 578 13.32 -12.51 -34.34
N TRP A 579 14.01 -13.58 -33.92
CA TRP A 579 14.83 -14.41 -34.82
C TRP A 579 14.99 -15.85 -34.28
N ASN A 580 14.57 -16.84 -35.06
CA ASN A 580 15.01 -18.22 -34.84
C ASN A 580 16.45 -18.36 -35.37
N VAL A 581 17.41 -18.55 -34.47
CA VAL A 581 18.84 -18.51 -34.78
C VAL A 581 19.42 -19.87 -35.18
N GLY A 582 18.59 -20.93 -35.18
CA GLY A 582 18.99 -22.24 -35.69
C GLY A 582 20.22 -22.88 -35.02
N GLN A 583 20.48 -22.52 -33.75
CA GLN A 583 21.65 -22.84 -32.92
C GLN A 583 22.98 -22.16 -33.29
N GLU A 584 22.96 -21.21 -34.22
CA GLU A 584 24.15 -20.48 -34.66
C GLU A 584 24.42 -19.21 -33.83
N LYS A 585 25.47 -18.48 -34.23
CA LYS A 585 25.83 -17.14 -33.75
C LYS A 585 25.84 -16.17 -34.91
N ALA A 586 25.19 -15.01 -34.74
CA ALA A 586 25.19 -13.97 -35.76
C ALA A 586 26.56 -13.34 -35.98
N SER A 587 26.83 -12.97 -37.23
CA SER A 587 27.87 -12.02 -37.57
C SER A 587 27.60 -10.62 -36.98
N CYS A 588 28.66 -9.81 -36.85
CA CYS A 588 28.53 -8.41 -36.42
C CYS A 588 27.66 -7.60 -37.38
N GLU A 589 27.80 -7.85 -38.69
CA GLU A 589 27.08 -7.15 -39.76
C GLU A 589 25.58 -7.51 -39.74
N SER A 590 25.25 -8.78 -39.48
CA SER A 590 23.87 -9.25 -39.34
C SER A 590 23.13 -8.56 -38.18
N LEU A 591 23.79 -8.37 -37.02
CA LEU A 591 23.23 -7.63 -35.90
C LEU A 591 23.07 -6.12 -36.21
N ILE A 592 23.97 -5.55 -37.01
CA ILE A 592 23.92 -4.14 -37.43
C ILE A 592 22.78 -3.91 -38.44
N SER A 593 22.58 -4.80 -39.42
CA SER A 593 21.44 -4.73 -40.36
C SER A 593 20.11 -4.86 -39.61
N TRP A 594 20.00 -5.82 -38.69
CA TRP A 594 18.77 -6.08 -37.94
C TRP A 594 18.41 -4.97 -36.95
N LEU A 595 19.31 -4.66 -36.02
CA LEU A 595 19.04 -3.78 -34.87
C LEU A 595 19.74 -2.42 -34.95
N GLY A 596 20.94 -2.34 -35.54
CA GLY A 596 21.82 -1.18 -35.50
C GLY A 596 21.12 0.12 -35.90
N GLY A 597 20.75 0.26 -37.17
CA GLY A 597 20.05 1.45 -37.68
C GLY A 597 18.69 1.67 -37.02
N ALA A 598 17.92 0.60 -36.81
CA ALA A 598 16.57 0.65 -36.23
C ALA A 598 16.53 1.11 -34.76
N SER A 599 17.61 0.90 -33.99
CA SER A 599 17.70 1.30 -32.59
C SER A 599 17.90 2.81 -32.37
N SER A 600 18.25 3.55 -33.42
CA SER A 600 18.67 4.96 -33.34
C SER A 600 17.59 5.91 -32.79
N GLU A 601 16.32 5.67 -33.12
CA GLU A 601 15.19 6.53 -32.72
C GLU A 601 14.35 5.98 -31.55
N VAL A 602 14.57 4.73 -31.11
CA VAL A 602 13.66 4.05 -30.17
C VAL A 602 14.11 4.21 -28.71
N GLY A 603 13.15 4.31 -27.79
CA GLY A 603 13.41 4.39 -26.35
C GLY A 603 13.66 3.01 -25.72
N VAL A 604 12.97 1.98 -26.21
CA VAL A 604 13.09 0.59 -25.74
C VAL A 604 13.38 -0.34 -26.92
N VAL A 605 14.25 -1.32 -26.71
CA VAL A 605 14.55 -2.44 -27.63
C VAL A 605 14.25 -3.75 -26.92
N VAL A 606 13.42 -4.57 -27.55
CA VAL A 606 13.00 -5.90 -27.08
C VAL A 606 13.50 -6.92 -28.11
N VAL A 607 14.15 -8.00 -27.66
CA VAL A 607 14.62 -9.07 -28.55
C VAL A 607 14.14 -10.42 -28.05
N GLY A 608 13.57 -11.22 -28.97
CA GLY A 608 13.25 -12.63 -28.78
C GLY A 608 14.09 -13.51 -29.70
N LEU A 609 14.82 -14.47 -29.14
CA LEU A 609 15.51 -15.50 -29.92
C LEU A 609 14.86 -16.86 -29.71
N GLN A 610 14.86 -17.69 -30.75
CA GLN A 610 14.44 -19.09 -30.70
C GLN A 610 15.58 -19.99 -31.21
N GLU A 611 15.62 -21.24 -30.75
CA GLU A 611 16.70 -22.21 -31.01
C GLU A 611 18.12 -21.70 -30.67
N VAL A 612 18.26 -20.90 -29.62
CA VAL A 612 19.59 -20.49 -29.10
C VAL A 612 20.47 -21.70 -28.77
N GLU A 613 19.88 -22.79 -28.28
CA GLU A 613 20.55 -24.06 -27.98
C GLU A 613 19.50 -25.18 -27.85
N MET A 614 19.60 -26.26 -28.65
CA MET A 614 18.54 -27.29 -28.76
C MET A 614 19.03 -28.75 -28.61
N GLY A 615 20.32 -28.97 -28.31
CA GLY A 615 20.89 -30.31 -28.12
C GLY A 615 20.22 -31.09 -26.99
N ALA A 616 19.94 -32.39 -27.19
CA ALA A 616 19.17 -33.19 -26.23
C ALA A 616 19.77 -33.25 -24.80
N GLY A 617 21.10 -33.30 -24.68
CA GLY A 617 21.78 -33.22 -23.39
C GLY A 617 21.62 -31.86 -22.72
N PHE A 618 21.65 -30.77 -23.49
CA PHE A 618 21.37 -29.43 -22.98
C PHE A 618 19.91 -29.28 -22.55
N LEU A 619 18.93 -29.83 -23.28
CA LEU A 619 17.52 -29.80 -22.88
C LEU A 619 17.30 -30.49 -21.52
N ALA A 620 17.94 -31.65 -21.30
CA ALA A 620 17.90 -32.33 -20.00
C ALA A 620 18.57 -31.51 -18.89
N MET A 621 19.72 -30.89 -19.17
CA MET A 621 20.39 -29.99 -18.22
C MET A 621 19.61 -28.70 -17.95
N ALA A 622 18.86 -28.18 -18.92
CA ALA A 622 18.05 -26.98 -18.76
C ALA A 622 16.87 -27.21 -17.81
N VAL A 623 16.17 -28.34 -17.94
CA VAL A 623 15.12 -28.75 -16.98
C VAL A 623 15.71 -28.93 -15.58
N ALA A 624 16.86 -29.62 -15.46
CA ALA A 624 17.53 -29.78 -14.17
C ALA A 624 17.95 -28.43 -13.56
N LYS A 625 18.54 -27.53 -14.35
CA LYS A 625 18.92 -26.17 -13.94
C LYS A 625 17.73 -25.34 -13.47
N GLU A 626 16.60 -25.40 -14.19
CA GLU A 626 15.37 -24.69 -13.83
C GLU A 626 14.83 -25.17 -12.48
N THR A 627 14.88 -26.47 -12.18
CA THR A 627 14.50 -27.01 -10.85
C THR A 627 15.43 -26.61 -9.70
N VAL A 628 16.62 -26.05 -9.98
CA VAL A 628 17.55 -25.49 -8.97
C VAL A 628 17.75 -23.97 -9.09
N GLY A 629 16.91 -23.28 -9.88
CA GLY A 629 16.94 -21.82 -10.02
C GLY A 629 18.15 -21.26 -10.78
N LEU A 630 18.87 -22.08 -11.54
CA LEU A 630 19.97 -21.63 -12.40
C LEU A 630 19.45 -21.25 -13.79
N GLU A 631 19.55 -19.98 -14.15
CA GLU A 631 19.04 -19.47 -15.43
C GLU A 631 20.17 -19.34 -16.47
N GLY A 632 19.83 -19.55 -17.74
CA GLY A 632 20.70 -19.23 -18.88
C GLY A 632 21.69 -20.31 -19.35
N SER A 633 22.20 -20.11 -20.57
CA SER A 633 23.30 -20.86 -21.18
C SER A 633 24.42 -19.95 -21.66
N ALA A 634 25.60 -20.53 -21.92
CA ALA A 634 26.76 -19.77 -22.39
C ALA A 634 26.53 -19.17 -23.79
N ASN A 635 25.69 -19.81 -24.64
CA ASN A 635 25.30 -19.21 -25.91
C ASN A 635 24.31 -18.06 -25.71
N GLY A 636 23.33 -18.21 -24.81
CA GLY A 636 22.41 -17.14 -24.44
C GLY A 636 23.12 -15.89 -23.90
N GLN A 637 24.08 -16.06 -22.99
CA GLN A 637 24.90 -14.95 -22.48
C GLN A 637 25.70 -14.26 -23.60
N TRP A 638 26.31 -15.04 -24.50
CA TRP A 638 27.01 -14.48 -25.66
C TRP A 638 26.09 -13.63 -26.55
N TRP A 639 24.85 -14.08 -26.78
CA TRP A 639 23.85 -13.33 -27.54
C TRP A 639 23.45 -12.02 -26.85
N LEU A 640 23.22 -12.05 -25.53
CA LEU A 640 22.92 -10.83 -24.76
C LEU A 640 24.06 -9.80 -24.87
N ASP A 641 25.31 -10.23 -24.72
CA ASP A 641 26.46 -9.33 -24.72
C ASP A 641 26.83 -8.85 -26.13
N ALA A 642 26.59 -9.66 -27.17
CA ALA A 642 26.72 -9.25 -28.57
C ALA A 642 25.68 -8.19 -28.95
N ILE A 643 24.41 -8.39 -28.60
CA ILE A 643 23.34 -7.41 -28.84
C ILE A 643 23.59 -6.14 -28.02
N GLY A 644 23.92 -6.27 -26.73
CA GLY A 644 24.26 -5.14 -25.85
C GLY A 644 25.40 -4.29 -26.40
N LYS A 645 26.45 -4.91 -26.94
CA LYS A 645 27.55 -4.20 -27.61
C LYS A 645 27.08 -3.40 -28.83
N ILE A 646 26.19 -3.93 -29.66
CA ILE A 646 25.64 -3.22 -30.84
C ILE A 646 24.72 -2.06 -30.44
N LEU A 647 23.95 -2.21 -29.36
CA LEU A 647 23.11 -1.14 -28.80
C LEU A 647 23.90 -0.08 -28.02
N GLY A 648 25.19 -0.27 -27.78
CA GLY A 648 25.99 0.61 -26.92
C GLY A 648 25.51 0.59 -25.47
N GLU A 649 25.30 -0.61 -24.93
CA GLU A 649 24.99 -0.85 -23.51
C GLU A 649 26.04 -0.21 -22.59
N GLY A 650 25.60 0.37 -21.47
CA GLY A 650 26.44 1.16 -20.57
C GLY A 650 26.80 2.55 -21.10
N ASN A 651 26.56 2.86 -22.39
CA ASN A 651 26.70 4.20 -22.97
C ASN A 651 25.34 4.86 -23.18
N TYR A 652 24.48 4.30 -24.05
CA TYR A 652 23.18 4.86 -24.44
C TYR A 652 22.00 4.09 -23.86
N PHE A 653 22.10 2.76 -23.87
CA PHE A 653 21.11 1.82 -23.37
C PHE A 653 21.60 1.13 -22.10
N GLU A 654 20.65 0.66 -21.28
CA GLU A 654 20.87 -0.23 -20.14
C GLU A 654 20.03 -1.49 -20.32
N ARG A 655 20.57 -2.65 -19.94
CA ARG A 655 19.86 -3.94 -20.00
C ARG A 655 18.88 -4.03 -18.83
N VAL A 656 17.59 -3.95 -19.12
CA VAL A 656 16.50 -3.92 -18.13
C VAL A 656 16.28 -5.30 -17.51
N GLY A 657 16.38 -6.36 -18.33
CA GLY A 657 16.25 -7.74 -17.88
C GLY A 657 16.28 -8.74 -19.03
N SER A 658 16.36 -10.03 -18.69
CA SER A 658 16.26 -11.13 -19.65
C SER A 658 15.76 -12.42 -18.97
N ARG A 659 15.27 -13.38 -19.77
CA ARG A 659 14.86 -14.71 -19.33
C ARG A 659 15.12 -15.74 -20.43
N GLN A 660 15.74 -16.87 -20.07
CA GLN A 660 15.97 -17.99 -20.97
C GLN A 660 15.23 -19.24 -20.49
N LEU A 661 14.61 -19.99 -21.41
CA LEU A 661 14.03 -21.32 -21.21
C LEU A 661 14.59 -22.22 -22.31
N ALA A 662 15.61 -23.02 -22.00
CA ALA A 662 16.35 -23.81 -22.99
C ALA A 662 16.77 -22.97 -24.22
N GLY A 663 16.17 -23.20 -25.39
CA GLY A 663 16.45 -22.49 -26.65
C GLY A 663 15.67 -21.18 -26.86
N LEU A 664 14.76 -20.82 -25.96
CA LEU A 664 14.03 -19.54 -25.95
C LEU A 664 14.76 -18.50 -25.10
N LEU A 665 14.96 -17.28 -25.61
CA LEU A 665 15.51 -16.14 -24.87
C LEU A 665 14.69 -14.88 -25.13
N VAL A 666 14.27 -14.15 -24.10
CA VAL A 666 13.78 -12.76 -24.22
C VAL A 666 14.70 -11.82 -23.45
N ALA A 667 14.94 -10.63 -24.00
CA ALA A 667 15.72 -9.58 -23.35
C ALA A 667 15.19 -8.19 -23.72
N VAL A 668 15.34 -7.23 -22.80
CA VAL A 668 14.92 -5.84 -22.99
C VAL A 668 16.05 -4.89 -22.59
N TRP A 669 16.28 -3.89 -23.44
CA TRP A 669 17.15 -2.74 -23.20
C TRP A 669 16.32 -1.46 -23.29
N ALA A 670 16.64 -0.48 -22.45
CA ALA A 670 16.01 0.84 -22.48
C ALA A 670 17.06 1.95 -22.46
N ARG A 671 16.78 3.09 -23.09
CA ARG A 671 17.67 4.26 -23.03
C ARG A 671 17.74 4.81 -21.61
N LYS A 672 18.92 5.28 -21.20
CA LYS A 672 19.18 5.80 -19.84
C LYS A 672 18.16 6.81 -19.34
N TYR A 673 17.63 7.68 -20.21
CA TYR A 673 16.63 8.69 -19.81
C TYR A 673 15.28 8.09 -19.39
N LEU A 674 14.99 6.83 -19.75
CA LEU A 674 13.78 6.11 -19.30
C LEU A 674 13.98 5.41 -17.95
N GLN A 675 15.22 5.30 -17.45
CA GLN A 675 15.51 4.63 -16.17
C GLN A 675 14.70 5.19 -14.98
N PRO A 676 14.41 6.51 -14.86
CA PRO A 676 13.53 7.01 -13.80
C PRO A 676 12.12 6.41 -13.83
N TYR A 677 11.59 6.10 -15.01
CA TYR A 677 10.19 5.68 -15.23
C TYR A 677 10.02 4.17 -15.42
N ILE A 678 11.12 3.40 -15.42
CA ILE A 678 11.16 1.95 -15.62
C ILE A 678 11.46 1.22 -14.30
N GLY A 679 10.63 0.24 -13.97
CA GLY A 679 10.80 -0.64 -12.82
C GLY A 679 9.73 -1.73 -12.75
N ASP A 680 9.59 -2.36 -11.58
CA ASP A 680 8.74 -3.52 -11.32
C ASP A 680 8.93 -4.62 -12.39
N VAL A 681 10.21 -4.93 -12.68
CA VAL A 681 10.62 -5.85 -13.76
C VAL A 681 10.61 -7.31 -13.29
N ASP A 682 9.78 -8.14 -13.91
CA ASP A 682 9.61 -9.56 -13.56
C ASP A 682 9.65 -10.46 -14.79
N THR A 683 9.98 -11.74 -14.61
CA THR A 683 10.17 -12.69 -15.72
C THR A 683 9.47 -14.03 -15.49
N ALA A 684 8.97 -14.61 -16.57
CA ALA A 684 8.16 -15.82 -16.59
C ALA A 684 8.58 -16.79 -17.69
N ALA A 685 8.23 -18.07 -17.56
CA ALA A 685 8.46 -19.10 -18.56
C ALA A 685 7.33 -20.14 -18.54
N VAL A 686 6.94 -20.65 -19.72
CA VAL A 686 5.90 -21.68 -19.87
C VAL A 686 6.36 -22.73 -20.89
N PRO A 687 6.79 -23.93 -20.47
CA PRO A 687 7.20 -25.01 -21.37
C PRO A 687 6.00 -25.67 -22.07
N CYS A 688 6.02 -25.70 -23.40
CA CYS A 688 5.00 -26.34 -24.25
C CYS A 688 5.51 -27.57 -25.01
N GLY A 689 6.75 -28.02 -24.77
CA GLY A 689 7.30 -29.24 -25.34
C GLY A 689 6.63 -30.53 -24.83
N PHE A 690 7.34 -31.66 -24.95
CA PHE A 690 6.81 -32.97 -24.55
C PHE A 690 6.25 -32.95 -23.11
N GLY A 691 5.04 -33.44 -22.93
CA GLY A 691 4.32 -33.44 -21.64
C GLY A 691 4.01 -32.07 -21.04
N ARG A 692 4.16 -30.95 -21.78
CA ARG A 692 4.22 -29.57 -21.24
C ARG A 692 5.31 -29.40 -20.15
N ALA A 693 6.41 -30.16 -20.28
CA ALA A 693 7.50 -30.20 -19.30
C ALA A 693 8.90 -29.93 -19.88
N ILE A 694 9.05 -29.87 -21.21
CA ILE A 694 10.33 -29.57 -21.88
C ILE A 694 10.28 -28.18 -22.52
N GLY A 695 11.28 -27.34 -22.24
CA GLY A 695 11.38 -25.96 -22.73
C GLY A 695 11.80 -25.78 -24.20
N ASN A 696 11.89 -26.85 -25.01
CA ASN A 696 12.28 -26.76 -26.43
C ASN A 696 11.19 -26.17 -27.34
N LYS A 697 9.98 -26.00 -26.78
CA LYS A 697 8.84 -25.25 -27.29
C LYS A 697 8.16 -24.61 -26.07
N GLY A 698 7.47 -23.50 -26.24
CA GLY A 698 6.88 -22.74 -25.14
C GLY A 698 6.98 -21.24 -25.32
N ALA A 699 7.00 -20.51 -24.22
CA ALA A 699 7.25 -19.08 -24.20
C ALA A 699 8.11 -18.63 -23.02
N VAL A 700 8.79 -17.49 -23.18
CA VAL A 700 9.43 -16.72 -22.10
C VAL A 700 8.91 -15.29 -22.13
N GLY A 701 8.56 -14.78 -20.95
CA GLY A 701 7.97 -13.46 -20.76
C GLY A 701 8.86 -12.54 -19.93
N LEU A 702 8.79 -11.24 -20.24
CA LEU A 702 9.22 -10.15 -19.36
C LEU A 702 8.08 -9.16 -19.15
N ARG A 703 7.74 -8.90 -17.88
CA ARG A 703 6.77 -7.90 -17.39
C ARG A 703 7.56 -6.71 -16.86
N MET A 704 7.13 -5.49 -17.14
CA MET A 704 7.71 -4.27 -16.55
C MET A 704 6.68 -3.14 -16.48
N ARG A 705 6.88 -2.21 -15.56
CA ARG A 705 6.12 -0.96 -15.49
C ARG A 705 6.92 0.16 -16.15
N ILE A 706 6.28 0.88 -17.08
CA ILE A 706 6.82 2.07 -17.75
C ILE A 706 5.79 3.20 -17.62
N TYR A 707 6.16 4.34 -17.03
CA TYR A 707 5.25 5.46 -16.76
C TYR A 707 3.92 5.01 -16.09
N ASP A 708 4.04 4.18 -15.06
CA ASP A 708 2.93 3.55 -14.34
C ASP A 708 1.99 2.63 -15.18
N ARG A 709 2.37 2.22 -16.39
CA ARG A 709 1.62 1.24 -17.21
C ARG A 709 2.34 -0.11 -17.29
N LYS A 710 1.59 -1.19 -17.15
CA LYS A 710 2.07 -2.58 -17.22
C LYS A 710 2.26 -3.00 -18.68
N MET A 711 3.51 -3.25 -19.08
CA MET A 711 3.86 -3.79 -20.39
C MET A 711 4.39 -5.22 -20.25
N CYS A 712 3.96 -6.13 -21.12
CA CYS A 712 4.39 -7.52 -21.16
C CYS A 712 4.93 -7.88 -22.55
N PHE A 713 6.10 -8.53 -22.58
CA PHE A 713 6.79 -8.94 -23.79
C PHE A 713 6.99 -10.45 -23.77
N VAL A 714 6.33 -11.17 -24.68
CA VAL A 714 6.24 -12.64 -24.67
C VAL A 714 6.85 -13.23 -25.94
N ASN A 715 8.06 -13.77 -25.82
CA ASN A 715 8.72 -14.52 -26.89
C ASN A 715 8.23 -15.98 -26.89
N CYS A 716 7.72 -16.46 -28.03
CA CYS A 716 7.17 -17.80 -28.21
C CYS A 716 7.97 -18.66 -29.20
N HIS A 717 7.90 -19.97 -29.01
CA HIS A 717 8.28 -20.97 -30.01
C HIS A 717 7.28 -22.13 -29.95
N PHE A 718 6.31 -22.15 -30.86
CA PHE A 718 5.20 -23.11 -30.86
C PHE A 718 5.45 -24.35 -31.72
N ALA A 719 4.61 -25.37 -31.59
CA ALA A 719 4.73 -26.64 -32.30
C ALA A 719 4.93 -26.48 -33.82
N ALA A 720 6.01 -27.09 -34.32
CA ALA A 720 6.37 -27.11 -35.73
C ALA A 720 5.50 -28.11 -36.56
N HIS A 721 5.84 -28.27 -37.83
CA HIS A 721 5.12 -29.08 -38.85
C HIS A 721 3.83 -28.41 -39.38
N MET A 722 3.47 -28.77 -40.62
CA MET A 722 2.38 -28.11 -41.38
C MET A 722 1.01 -28.38 -40.74
N GLU A 723 0.84 -29.59 -40.25
CA GLU A 723 -0.40 -30.21 -39.79
C GLU A 723 -0.78 -29.79 -38.36
N ALA A 724 0.20 -29.33 -37.57
CA ALA A 724 0.07 -29.11 -36.13
C ALA A 724 -0.66 -27.81 -35.71
N VAL A 725 -1.60 -27.31 -36.53
CA VAL A 725 -2.32 -26.04 -36.30
C VAL A 725 -3.00 -26.03 -34.93
N ASN A 726 -3.84 -27.04 -34.64
CA ASN A 726 -4.53 -27.16 -33.35
C ASN A 726 -3.54 -27.16 -32.17
N ARG A 727 -2.34 -27.75 -32.34
CA ARG A 727 -1.34 -27.76 -31.28
C ARG A 727 -0.71 -26.39 -31.04
N ARG A 728 -0.53 -25.56 -32.09
CA ARG A 728 -0.11 -24.16 -31.94
C ARG A 728 -1.18 -23.34 -31.21
N ASN A 729 -2.46 -23.65 -31.42
CA ASN A 729 -3.57 -23.06 -30.66
C ASN A 729 -3.50 -23.50 -29.17
N ASP A 730 -3.30 -24.79 -28.90
CA ASP A 730 -3.14 -25.37 -27.54
C ASP A 730 -1.87 -24.90 -26.81
N ASP A 731 -0.84 -24.47 -27.54
CA ASP A 731 0.36 -23.85 -27.01
C ASP A 731 0.06 -22.38 -26.63
N PHE A 732 -0.60 -21.61 -27.51
CA PHE A 732 -1.01 -20.22 -27.23
C PHE A 732 -1.95 -20.12 -26.03
N ASP A 733 -3.05 -20.89 -25.99
CA ASP A 733 -4.06 -20.81 -24.92
C ASP A 733 -3.45 -21.19 -23.56
N HIS A 734 -2.55 -22.18 -23.54
CA HIS A 734 -1.78 -22.52 -22.36
C HIS A 734 -0.87 -21.38 -21.90
N VAL A 735 -0.06 -20.80 -22.79
CA VAL A 735 0.82 -19.66 -22.47
C VAL A 735 0.01 -18.47 -21.93
N PHE A 736 -1.11 -18.12 -22.58
CA PHE A 736 -1.94 -17.00 -22.14
C PHE A 736 -2.55 -17.21 -20.74
N ARG A 737 -2.96 -18.45 -20.42
CA ARG A 737 -3.58 -18.79 -19.12
C ARG A 737 -2.59 -19.02 -17.99
N THR A 738 -1.42 -19.59 -18.26
CA THR A 738 -0.49 -20.06 -17.19
C THR A 738 0.84 -19.31 -17.14
N MET A 739 1.05 -18.28 -17.96
CA MET A 739 2.17 -17.37 -17.75
C MET A 739 1.92 -16.49 -16.52
N ASN A 740 2.70 -16.75 -15.48
CA ASN A 740 2.68 -16.04 -14.20
C ASN A 740 4.06 -15.39 -13.99
N PHE A 741 4.08 -14.11 -13.65
CA PHE A 741 5.29 -13.32 -13.39
C PHE A 741 5.54 -13.12 -11.89
N ASP A 742 4.54 -13.40 -11.05
CA ASP A 742 4.67 -13.38 -9.61
C ASP A 742 5.48 -14.58 -9.12
N ARG A 743 6.82 -14.46 -9.22
CA ARG A 743 7.74 -15.28 -8.43
C ARG A 743 7.22 -15.34 -6.99
N PRO A 744 7.16 -16.52 -6.34
CA PRO A 744 6.73 -16.60 -4.94
C PRO A 744 7.71 -15.78 -4.09
N PHE A 745 7.27 -14.59 -3.69
CA PHE A 745 8.01 -13.74 -2.77
C PHE A 745 8.07 -14.49 -1.44
N ILE A 746 9.23 -15.11 -1.17
CA ILE A 746 9.59 -15.53 0.18
C ILE A 746 9.48 -14.28 1.04
N ALA A 747 8.52 -14.29 1.97
CA ALA A 747 8.12 -13.09 2.68
C ALA A 747 9.27 -12.58 3.55
N ASN A 748 9.88 -11.46 3.15
CA ASN A 748 10.85 -10.68 3.95
C ASN A 748 10.21 -10.02 5.21
N HIS A 749 9.05 -10.53 5.64
CA HIS A 749 8.49 -10.41 7.00
C HIS A 749 9.06 -11.45 7.98
N VAL A 750 9.89 -12.40 7.52
CA VAL A 750 10.86 -13.09 8.40
C VAL A 750 12.26 -12.60 8.05
N ALA A 751 12.84 -11.81 8.94
CA ALA A 751 14.24 -11.40 8.82
C ALA A 751 15.16 -12.51 9.32
N ALA A 752 15.86 -13.18 8.41
CA ALA A 752 16.99 -14.06 8.69
C ALA A 752 16.75 -15.19 9.73
N ASP A 753 16.08 -16.26 9.31
CA ASP A 753 16.34 -17.60 9.86
C ASP A 753 16.54 -18.58 8.69
N GLY A 754 17.54 -19.46 8.79
CA GLY A 754 18.19 -20.04 7.60
C GLY A 754 18.21 -21.57 7.57
N VAL A 755 17.25 -22.19 6.88
CA VAL A 755 17.34 -23.58 6.36
C VAL A 755 16.65 -23.66 4.99
N SER A 756 17.26 -24.37 4.04
CA SER A 756 16.70 -24.60 2.71
C SER A 756 15.45 -25.50 2.76
N ALA A 757 14.33 -25.01 2.22
CA ALA A 757 13.14 -25.83 1.94
C ALA A 757 12.99 -26.01 0.42
N VAL A 758 13.39 -27.17 -0.11
CA VAL A 758 13.13 -27.54 -1.50
C VAL A 758 11.66 -27.93 -1.63
N GLN A 759 10.91 -27.26 -2.50
CA GLN A 759 9.56 -27.64 -2.86
C GLN A 759 9.43 -27.75 -4.39
N LEU A 760 8.99 -28.92 -4.86
CA LEU A 760 8.61 -29.12 -6.26
C LEU A 760 7.29 -28.38 -6.55
N PRO A 761 7.02 -27.99 -7.82
CA PRO A 761 5.75 -27.39 -8.21
C PRO A 761 4.60 -28.41 -8.05
N ARG A 762 3.95 -28.39 -6.90
CA ARG A 762 2.72 -29.15 -6.63
C ARG A 762 1.54 -28.20 -6.80
N GLY A 763 0.82 -28.35 -7.91
CA GLY A 763 -0.22 -27.41 -8.32
C GLY A 763 -1.33 -27.24 -7.27
N SER A 764 -1.59 -26.00 -6.87
CA SER A 764 -2.79 -25.63 -6.12
C SER A 764 -4.01 -25.67 -7.05
N ASN A 765 -4.58 -26.85 -7.25
CA ASN A 765 -5.80 -27.03 -8.02
C ASN A 765 -7.03 -26.56 -7.23
N THR A 766 -7.16 -25.25 -7.06
CA THR A 766 -8.41 -24.56 -6.77
C THR A 766 -8.89 -23.87 -8.06
N PRO A 767 -9.83 -24.45 -8.82
CA PRO A 767 -10.37 -23.83 -10.02
C PRO A 767 -11.36 -22.71 -9.63
N GLY A 768 -10.84 -21.52 -9.35
CA GLY A 768 -11.64 -20.35 -8.98
C GLY A 768 -11.12 -19.05 -9.57
N ASP A 769 -11.86 -18.51 -10.53
CA ASP A 769 -11.97 -17.11 -11.02
C ASP A 769 -10.73 -16.20 -11.18
N GLY A 770 -9.51 -16.72 -11.05
CA GLY A 770 -8.28 -15.98 -11.30
C GLY A 770 -8.13 -15.57 -12.77
N LYS A 771 -8.37 -14.30 -13.08
CA LYS A 771 -8.09 -13.70 -14.40
C LYS A 771 -6.57 -13.79 -14.69
N PRO A 772 -6.11 -14.36 -15.82
CA PRO A 772 -4.68 -14.54 -16.10
C PRO A 772 -3.91 -13.22 -16.16
N GLU A 773 -2.68 -13.15 -15.68
CA GLU A 773 -1.91 -11.89 -15.56
C GLU A 773 -1.76 -11.10 -16.87
N LEU A 774 -1.56 -11.79 -18.00
CA LEU A 774 -1.43 -11.18 -19.34
C LEU A 774 -2.70 -10.44 -19.79
N SER A 775 -3.84 -10.78 -19.18
CA SER A 775 -5.13 -10.10 -19.35
C SER A 775 -5.21 -8.75 -18.64
N ASP A 776 -4.28 -8.47 -17.72
CA ASP A 776 -4.25 -7.30 -16.84
C ASP A 776 -3.18 -6.26 -17.21
N ALA A 777 -2.36 -6.58 -18.22
CA ALA A 777 -1.40 -5.67 -18.83
C ALA A 777 -2.11 -4.60 -19.68
N ASP A 778 -1.59 -3.37 -19.62
CA ASP A 778 -2.05 -2.25 -20.46
C ASP A 778 -1.53 -2.39 -21.91
N MET A 779 -0.40 -3.08 -22.08
CA MET A 779 0.11 -3.56 -23.37
C MET A 779 0.71 -4.97 -23.24
N ALA A 780 0.42 -5.85 -24.19
CA ALA A 780 1.01 -7.17 -24.30
C ALA A 780 1.44 -7.44 -25.75
N ILE A 781 2.75 -7.66 -25.96
CA ILE A 781 3.32 -7.98 -27.28
C ILE A 781 3.74 -9.44 -27.29
N PHE A 782 3.20 -10.22 -28.23
CA PHE A 782 3.58 -11.60 -28.50
C PHE A 782 4.40 -11.65 -29.78
N PHE A 783 5.57 -12.25 -29.73
CA PHE A 783 6.48 -12.36 -30.87
C PHE A 783 7.23 -13.69 -30.83
N GLY A 784 7.76 -14.15 -31.95
CA GLY A 784 8.51 -15.40 -31.97
C GLY A 784 8.34 -16.23 -33.23
N ASP A 785 8.89 -17.45 -33.20
CA ASP A 785 8.60 -18.49 -34.17
C ASP A 785 7.30 -19.19 -33.78
N PHE A 786 6.18 -18.64 -34.24
CA PHE A 786 4.86 -19.22 -34.03
C PHE A 786 4.62 -20.45 -34.91
N ASN A 787 5.52 -20.78 -35.84
CA ASN A 787 5.51 -21.97 -36.69
C ASN A 787 4.27 -22.20 -37.59
N TYR A 788 3.36 -21.24 -37.71
CA TYR A 788 2.24 -21.28 -38.67
C TYR A 788 2.73 -21.23 -40.12
N ARG A 789 2.03 -21.92 -41.02
CA ARG A 789 2.45 -22.20 -42.40
C ARG A 789 1.41 -21.77 -43.44
N LEU A 790 1.74 -21.91 -44.73
CA LEU A 790 0.81 -21.68 -45.83
C LEU A 790 0.03 -22.96 -46.17
N GLN A 791 -1.31 -22.86 -46.29
CA GLN A 791 -2.19 -24.02 -46.49
C GLN A 791 -2.72 -24.15 -47.92
N GLY A 792 -2.73 -25.38 -48.43
CA GLY A 792 -3.38 -25.74 -49.71
C GLY A 792 -2.69 -25.16 -50.95
N ILE A 793 -1.38 -24.92 -50.87
CA ILE A 793 -0.52 -24.43 -51.94
C ILE A 793 0.72 -25.33 -52.03
N THR A 794 1.28 -25.54 -53.22
CA THR A 794 2.51 -26.30 -53.43
C THR A 794 3.77 -25.44 -53.28
N TYR A 795 4.95 -26.08 -53.20
CA TYR A 795 6.23 -25.37 -53.17
C TYR A 795 6.43 -24.50 -54.43
N ASP A 796 6.19 -25.06 -55.62
CA ASP A 796 6.52 -24.38 -56.88
C ASP A 796 5.53 -23.21 -57.15
N GLU A 797 4.24 -23.33 -56.79
CA GLU A 797 3.29 -22.20 -56.78
C GLU A 797 3.68 -21.10 -55.76
N THR A 798 4.17 -21.49 -54.58
CA THR A 798 4.62 -20.54 -53.55
C THR A 798 5.82 -19.74 -54.05
N MET A 799 6.78 -20.42 -54.71
CA MET A 799 7.97 -19.77 -55.29
C MET A 799 7.63 -18.85 -56.45
N ASP A 800 6.66 -19.20 -57.31
CA ASP A 800 6.17 -18.31 -58.36
C ASP A 800 5.57 -17.02 -57.78
N LEU A 801 4.68 -17.13 -56.79
CA LEU A 801 4.08 -15.97 -56.12
C LEU A 801 5.12 -15.11 -55.38
N ILE A 802 6.14 -15.72 -54.74
CA ILE A 802 7.27 -14.98 -54.14
C ILE A 802 8.06 -14.23 -55.21
N SER A 803 8.39 -14.87 -56.34
CA SER A 803 9.18 -14.25 -57.42
C SER A 803 8.49 -13.03 -58.03
N ARG A 804 7.16 -13.00 -58.02
CA ARG A 804 6.31 -11.90 -58.49
C ARG A 804 5.96 -10.88 -57.39
N SER A 805 6.48 -11.06 -56.17
CA SER A 805 6.11 -10.28 -54.96
C SER A 805 4.60 -10.26 -54.66
N CYS A 806 3.87 -11.31 -55.08
CA CYS A 806 2.43 -11.44 -54.93
C CYS A 806 2.02 -11.92 -53.52
N PHE A 807 2.57 -11.29 -52.48
CA PHE A 807 2.41 -11.71 -51.08
C PHE A 807 0.95 -11.72 -50.61
N ASP A 808 0.09 -10.88 -51.21
CA ASP A 808 -1.34 -10.80 -50.90
C ASP A 808 -2.05 -12.17 -51.01
N TRP A 809 -1.82 -12.88 -52.11
CA TRP A 809 -2.36 -14.23 -52.35
C TRP A 809 -1.79 -15.29 -51.41
N LEU A 810 -0.55 -15.10 -50.93
CA LEU A 810 0.06 -15.98 -49.93
C LEU A 810 -0.55 -15.73 -48.54
N ARG A 811 -0.87 -14.47 -48.17
CA ARG A 811 -1.53 -14.14 -46.89
C ARG A 811 -2.94 -14.72 -46.79
N GLU A 812 -3.66 -14.88 -47.91
CA GLU A 812 -4.94 -15.62 -47.91
C GLU A 812 -4.79 -17.09 -47.48
N ARG A 813 -3.59 -17.67 -47.62
CA ARG A 813 -3.26 -19.05 -47.26
C ARG A 813 -2.54 -19.18 -45.91
N ASP A 814 -2.24 -18.06 -45.24
CA ASP A 814 -1.57 -18.07 -43.94
C ASP A 814 -2.48 -18.64 -42.85
N GLN A 815 -2.02 -19.73 -42.21
CA GLN A 815 -2.76 -20.38 -41.13
C GLN A 815 -3.02 -19.42 -39.95
N LEU A 816 -2.06 -18.57 -39.57
CA LEU A 816 -2.24 -17.68 -38.42
C LEU A 816 -3.39 -16.68 -38.65
N GLN A 817 -3.41 -16.01 -39.81
CA GLN A 817 -4.52 -15.13 -40.16
C GLN A 817 -5.86 -15.88 -40.27
N ALA A 818 -5.88 -17.15 -40.70
CA ALA A 818 -7.10 -17.96 -40.68
C ALA A 818 -7.61 -18.25 -39.26
N GLU A 819 -6.72 -18.67 -38.34
CA GLU A 819 -7.08 -18.98 -36.94
C GLU A 819 -7.49 -17.72 -36.15
N MET A 820 -6.80 -16.59 -36.35
CA MET A 820 -7.15 -15.29 -35.76
C MET A 820 -8.48 -14.74 -36.31
N ARG A 821 -8.74 -14.89 -37.62
CA ARG A 821 -10.01 -14.49 -38.25
C ARG A 821 -11.19 -15.32 -37.74
N ALA A 822 -10.93 -16.58 -37.36
CA ALA A 822 -11.90 -17.45 -36.70
C ALA A 822 -12.01 -17.21 -35.17
N GLY A 823 -11.14 -16.38 -34.58
CA GLY A 823 -11.13 -16.11 -33.14
C GLY A 823 -10.65 -17.28 -32.27
N ARG A 824 -9.86 -18.20 -32.84
CA ARG A 824 -9.32 -19.38 -32.11
C ARG A 824 -8.02 -19.10 -31.37
N VAL A 825 -7.24 -18.12 -31.81
CA VAL A 825 -5.98 -17.67 -31.16
C VAL A 825 -5.85 -16.16 -31.21
N PHE A 826 -5.00 -15.60 -30.34
CA PHE A 826 -4.61 -14.19 -30.30
C PHE A 826 -5.81 -13.22 -30.38
N GLN A 827 -6.86 -13.54 -29.64
CA GLN A 827 -8.12 -12.81 -29.64
C GLN A 827 -7.91 -11.34 -29.23
N GLY A 828 -8.24 -10.40 -30.12
CA GLY A 828 -8.03 -8.96 -29.89
C GLY A 828 -6.64 -8.42 -30.19
N LEU A 829 -5.65 -9.27 -30.45
CA LEU A 829 -4.32 -8.79 -30.87
C LEU A 829 -4.34 -8.36 -32.34
N ARG A 830 -3.44 -7.43 -32.67
CA ARG A 830 -3.25 -6.84 -33.99
C ARG A 830 -1.86 -7.21 -34.54
N GLU A 831 -1.79 -7.45 -35.85
CA GLU A 831 -0.57 -7.72 -36.62
C GLU A 831 -0.44 -6.68 -37.74
N GLY A 832 0.78 -6.25 -38.08
CA GLY A 832 1.01 -5.34 -39.21
C GLY A 832 0.81 -6.02 -40.57
N GLU A 833 0.41 -5.26 -41.59
CA GLU A 833 0.26 -5.74 -42.97
C GLU A 833 1.61 -6.24 -43.54
N ILE A 834 1.81 -7.56 -43.56
CA ILE A 834 3.04 -8.22 -44.03
C ILE A 834 3.29 -7.92 -45.51
N LYS A 835 4.41 -7.23 -45.77
CA LYS A 835 4.89 -6.79 -47.10
C LYS A 835 6.25 -7.38 -47.49
N PHE A 836 6.82 -8.22 -46.63
CA PHE A 836 8.10 -8.88 -46.82
C PHE A 836 7.90 -10.38 -47.16
N PRO A 837 8.87 -11.02 -47.84
CA PRO A 837 8.78 -12.44 -48.22
C PRO A 837 8.67 -13.38 -47.00
N PRO A 838 8.22 -14.64 -47.19
CA PRO A 838 8.22 -15.65 -46.15
C PRO A 838 9.62 -15.85 -45.51
N THR A 839 9.68 -15.84 -44.18
CA THR A 839 10.94 -15.79 -43.40
C THR A 839 11.65 -17.15 -43.29
N TYR A 840 10.93 -18.23 -43.56
CA TYR A 840 11.36 -19.62 -43.54
C TYR A 840 11.01 -20.29 -44.89
N LYS A 841 11.73 -21.30 -45.40
CA LYS A 841 13.01 -21.87 -44.93
C LYS A 841 14.12 -21.53 -45.92
N PHE A 842 15.25 -21.04 -45.42
CA PHE A 842 16.43 -20.72 -46.22
C PHE A 842 17.54 -21.76 -46.10
N GLU A 843 18.43 -21.77 -47.08
CA GLU A 843 19.77 -22.32 -46.97
C GLU A 843 20.70 -21.27 -46.33
N ARG A 844 21.53 -21.72 -45.38
CA ARG A 844 22.42 -20.84 -44.61
C ARG A 844 23.56 -20.32 -45.48
N LEU A 845 24.05 -19.11 -45.17
CA LEU A 845 25.14 -18.42 -45.86
C LEU A 845 24.88 -18.11 -47.35
N GLN A 846 23.66 -18.30 -47.84
CA GLN A 846 23.22 -17.89 -49.18
C GLN A 846 22.30 -16.67 -49.10
N ALA A 847 22.51 -15.70 -50.00
CA ALA A 847 21.77 -14.45 -50.05
C ALA A 847 20.68 -14.45 -51.14
N GLY A 848 19.61 -13.67 -50.92
CA GLY A 848 18.54 -13.45 -51.90
C GLY A 848 17.46 -14.55 -51.93
N LEU A 849 16.44 -14.33 -52.77
CA LEU A 849 15.24 -15.19 -52.84
C LEU A 849 15.49 -16.53 -53.56
N SER A 850 16.65 -16.73 -54.18
CA SER A 850 17.07 -18.03 -54.71
C SER A 850 17.46 -19.03 -53.62
N ALA A 851 17.68 -18.56 -52.39
CA ALA A 851 18.17 -19.37 -51.27
C ALA A 851 17.06 -20.07 -50.45
N TYR A 852 15.82 -20.16 -50.94
CA TYR A 852 14.79 -21.00 -50.30
C TYR A 852 15.12 -22.49 -50.47
N ASP A 853 14.79 -23.31 -49.47
CA ASP A 853 15.14 -24.73 -49.33
C ASP A 853 15.02 -25.53 -50.65
N SER A 854 16.16 -25.78 -51.31
CA SER A 854 16.26 -26.54 -52.56
C SER A 854 16.47 -28.04 -52.33
N SER A 855 16.58 -28.47 -51.06
CA SER A 855 16.80 -29.87 -50.70
C SER A 855 15.62 -30.77 -51.10
N GLU A 856 15.84 -32.08 -51.09
CA GLU A 856 14.82 -33.12 -51.35
C GLU A 856 13.52 -32.95 -50.52
N LYS A 857 13.59 -32.22 -49.40
CA LYS A 857 12.45 -31.97 -48.50
C LYS A 857 11.56 -30.80 -48.93
N LYS A 858 12.01 -29.97 -49.89
CA LYS A 858 11.32 -28.80 -50.47
C LYS A 858 10.33 -28.15 -49.51
N ARG A 859 10.82 -27.62 -48.36
CA ARG A 859 9.93 -27.02 -47.36
C ARG A 859 9.26 -25.78 -47.94
N ILE A 860 7.93 -25.86 -48.13
CA ILE A 860 7.10 -24.75 -48.57
C ILE A 860 7.39 -23.51 -47.70
N PRO A 861 7.78 -22.37 -48.30
CA PRO A 861 8.06 -21.16 -47.55
C PRO A 861 6.88 -20.69 -46.67
N ALA A 862 7.19 -20.10 -45.52
CA ALA A 862 6.19 -19.67 -44.54
C ALA A 862 6.65 -18.44 -43.73
N TRP A 863 5.69 -17.62 -43.29
CA TRP A 863 5.89 -16.60 -42.26
C TRP A 863 5.76 -17.25 -40.87
N CYS A 864 6.81 -17.97 -40.48
CA CYS A 864 6.92 -18.58 -39.15
C CYS A 864 7.14 -17.53 -38.04
N ASP A 865 7.92 -16.50 -38.36
CA ASP A 865 8.43 -15.48 -37.44
C ASP A 865 7.48 -14.26 -37.43
N ARG A 866 6.81 -13.99 -36.30
CA ARG A 866 5.67 -13.05 -36.23
C ARG A 866 5.78 -12.09 -35.05
N ILE A 867 5.08 -10.95 -35.13
CA ILE A 867 5.00 -9.93 -34.06
C ILE A 867 3.57 -9.37 -34.01
N LEU A 868 2.87 -9.63 -32.91
CA LEU A 868 1.48 -9.28 -32.64
C LEU A 868 1.39 -8.50 -31.32
N TYR A 869 0.40 -7.62 -31.18
CA TYR A 869 0.22 -6.85 -29.94
C TYR A 869 -1.24 -6.60 -29.56
N ARG A 870 -1.50 -6.46 -28.26
CA ARG A 870 -2.71 -5.83 -27.69
C ARG A 870 -2.25 -4.62 -26.87
N ASP A 871 -2.95 -3.51 -26.96
CA ASP A 871 -2.80 -2.31 -26.14
C ASP A 871 -4.07 -2.11 -25.28
N SER A 872 -4.38 -0.87 -24.86
CA SER A 872 -5.63 -0.55 -24.15
C SER A 872 -6.80 -0.24 -25.08
N HIS A 873 -6.61 -0.32 -26.40
CA HIS A 873 -7.56 0.16 -27.41
C HIS A 873 -8.71 -0.84 -27.61
N SER A 874 -9.89 -0.52 -27.09
CA SER A 874 -11.08 -1.38 -27.15
C SER A 874 -11.94 -1.16 -28.41
N VAL A 875 -11.90 0.04 -29.01
CA VAL A 875 -12.72 0.42 -30.17
C VAL A 875 -11.91 1.28 -31.15
N SER A 876 -11.95 0.90 -32.44
CA SER A 876 -11.27 1.63 -33.51
C SER A 876 -11.73 3.10 -33.57
N GLY A 877 -10.79 4.02 -33.32
CA GLY A 877 -11.02 5.47 -33.29
C GLY A 877 -10.84 6.14 -31.92
N ALA A 878 -10.71 5.40 -30.82
CA ALA A 878 -10.43 5.99 -29.51
C ALA A 878 -9.05 6.68 -29.46
N GLN A 879 -8.93 7.76 -28.67
CA GLN A 879 -7.68 8.49 -28.43
C GLN A 879 -7.05 8.07 -27.09
N CYS A 880 -5.72 8.27 -26.95
CA CYS A 880 -5.04 7.99 -25.69
C CYS A 880 -5.56 8.92 -24.57
N SER A 881 -5.90 8.32 -23.44
CA SER A 881 -6.68 8.91 -22.35
C SER A 881 -6.56 8.04 -21.10
N LEU A 882 -6.94 8.48 -19.90
CA LEU A 882 -6.81 7.62 -18.71
C LEU A 882 -7.79 6.44 -18.69
N GLU A 883 -8.80 6.42 -19.58
CA GLU A 883 -9.65 5.24 -19.85
C GLU A 883 -9.01 4.24 -20.82
N SER A 884 -8.18 4.71 -21.76
CA SER A 884 -7.40 3.89 -22.71
C SER A 884 -5.92 4.30 -22.67
N PRO A 885 -5.19 4.00 -21.57
CA PRO A 885 -3.94 4.69 -21.23
C PRO A 885 -2.69 4.18 -21.95
N VAL A 886 -2.80 3.15 -22.78
CA VAL A 886 -1.78 2.83 -23.79
C VAL A 886 -2.49 2.64 -25.13
N VAL A 887 -2.16 3.49 -26.09
CA VAL A 887 -2.57 3.34 -27.50
C VAL A 887 -1.32 3.17 -28.33
N SER A 888 -1.33 2.23 -29.28
CA SER A 888 -0.14 1.95 -30.09
C SER A 888 -0.50 1.78 -31.56
N SER A 889 0.48 2.08 -32.42
CA SER A 889 0.40 1.87 -33.87
C SER A 889 1.75 1.43 -34.42
N ILE A 890 1.72 0.58 -35.44
CA ILE A 890 2.94 0.09 -36.11
C ILE A 890 3.44 1.13 -37.12
N SER A 891 4.71 1.54 -37.02
CA SER A 891 5.39 2.43 -37.98
C SER A 891 6.41 1.71 -38.88
N LEU A 892 6.89 0.53 -38.47
CA LEU A 892 7.71 -0.37 -39.29
C LEU A 892 7.31 -1.82 -38.96
N TYR A 893 7.17 -2.68 -39.98
CA TYR A 893 7.12 -4.13 -39.80
C TYR A 893 7.77 -4.81 -41.02
N ASP A 894 8.92 -5.46 -40.81
CA ASP A 894 9.91 -5.77 -41.84
C ASP A 894 10.80 -6.97 -41.46
N SER A 895 11.44 -7.60 -42.44
CA SER A 895 12.40 -8.70 -42.24
C SER A 895 13.72 -8.44 -42.98
N CYS A 896 14.86 -8.66 -42.32
CA CYS A 896 16.17 -8.38 -42.91
C CYS A 896 16.61 -9.56 -43.79
N MET A 897 16.17 -9.54 -45.05
CA MET A 897 16.36 -10.62 -46.03
C MET A 897 17.83 -10.85 -46.42
N ASP A 898 18.66 -9.85 -46.21
CA ASP A 898 20.11 -9.80 -46.37
C ASP A 898 20.90 -10.55 -45.26
N VAL A 899 20.24 -10.94 -44.16
CA VAL A 899 20.84 -11.75 -43.08
C VAL A 899 20.82 -13.25 -43.44
N THR A 900 21.95 -13.95 -43.30
CA THR A 900 22.13 -15.32 -43.86
C THR A 900 22.60 -16.38 -42.87
N ASP A 901 22.83 -16.03 -41.60
CA ASP A 901 23.40 -16.90 -40.56
C ASP A 901 22.51 -18.09 -40.20
N SER A 902 21.18 -17.93 -40.36
CA SER A 902 20.15 -18.92 -40.02
C SER A 902 19.27 -19.27 -41.23
N ASP A 903 18.61 -20.42 -41.16
CA ASP A 903 17.56 -20.84 -42.09
C ASP A 903 16.21 -20.12 -41.87
N HIS A 904 16.14 -19.23 -40.86
CA HIS A 904 15.12 -18.19 -40.70
C HIS A 904 15.73 -16.78 -40.88
N LYS A 905 14.94 -15.85 -41.43
CA LYS A 905 15.27 -14.43 -41.50
C LYS A 905 14.76 -13.67 -40.26
N PRO A 906 15.56 -12.77 -39.65
CA PRO A 906 15.12 -11.99 -38.51
C PRO A 906 14.04 -10.98 -38.92
N VAL A 907 13.07 -10.78 -38.03
CA VAL A 907 11.94 -9.86 -38.20
C VAL A 907 12.06 -8.73 -37.17
N ARG A 908 11.58 -7.53 -37.53
CA ARG A 908 11.52 -6.36 -36.64
C ARG A 908 10.21 -5.59 -36.82
N CYS A 909 9.73 -5.02 -35.73
CA CYS A 909 8.57 -4.13 -35.68
C CYS A 909 8.93 -2.89 -34.85
N ILE A 910 8.54 -1.70 -35.27
CA ILE A 910 8.59 -0.49 -34.45
C ILE A 910 7.16 -0.05 -34.14
N PHE A 911 6.87 0.07 -32.85
CA PHE A 911 5.64 0.62 -32.31
C PHE A 911 5.85 2.07 -31.94
N ASN A 912 4.97 2.95 -32.41
CA ASN A 912 4.73 4.25 -31.80
C ASN A 912 3.69 4.04 -30.70
N VAL A 913 4.02 4.38 -29.45
CA VAL A 913 3.21 4.12 -28.26
C VAL A 913 2.92 5.45 -27.54
N ASP A 914 1.66 5.82 -27.48
CA ASP A 914 1.17 6.96 -26.70
C ASP A 914 0.68 6.45 -25.34
N ILE A 915 1.17 7.05 -24.25
CA ILE A 915 0.94 6.59 -22.88
C ILE A 915 0.30 7.72 -22.06
N ALA A 916 -0.93 7.52 -21.58
CA ALA A 916 -1.62 8.49 -20.72
C ALA A 916 -1.34 8.19 -19.23
N CYS A 917 -0.83 9.21 -18.55
CA CYS A 917 -0.30 9.17 -17.19
C CYS A 917 -1.06 10.18 -16.32
N VAL A 918 -1.25 9.84 -15.05
CA VAL A 918 -1.71 10.82 -14.05
C VAL A 918 -0.46 11.57 -13.58
N ASP A 919 -0.46 12.89 -13.68
CA ASP A 919 0.44 13.73 -12.90
C ASP A 919 -0.12 13.79 -11.47
N GLU A 920 0.45 12.99 -10.57
CA GLU A 920 -0.04 12.86 -9.20
C GLU A 920 0.27 14.08 -8.32
N LEU A 921 1.14 15.02 -8.77
CA LEU A 921 1.29 16.33 -8.14
C LEU A 921 0.15 17.25 -8.56
N SER A 922 -0.06 17.42 -9.87
CA SER A 922 -1.14 18.27 -10.41
C SER A 922 -2.51 17.78 -9.95
N ARG A 923 -2.77 16.46 -9.98
CA ARG A 923 -4.01 15.85 -9.44
C ARG A 923 -4.21 16.15 -7.96
N ARG A 924 -3.13 16.21 -7.17
CA ARG A 924 -3.17 16.46 -5.74
C ARG A 924 -3.39 17.93 -5.41
N GLN A 925 -2.78 18.85 -6.17
CA GLN A 925 -3.07 20.28 -6.11
C GLN A 925 -4.55 20.52 -6.44
N GLU A 926 -5.04 19.94 -7.53
CA GLU A 926 -6.46 20.03 -7.92
C GLU A 926 -7.42 19.44 -6.88
N PHE A 927 -7.03 18.38 -6.16
CA PHE A 927 -7.79 17.86 -5.01
C PHE A 927 -7.84 18.89 -3.87
N GLY A 928 -6.71 19.51 -3.54
CA GLY A 928 -6.61 20.57 -2.52
C GLY A 928 -7.49 21.77 -2.86
N ASP A 929 -7.44 22.24 -4.10
CA ASP A 929 -8.28 23.34 -4.60
C ASP A 929 -9.77 23.01 -4.53
N ILE A 930 -10.19 21.77 -4.82
CA ILE A 930 -11.60 21.37 -4.67
C ILE A 930 -12.02 21.43 -3.19
N ILE A 931 -11.18 20.97 -2.26
CA ILE A 931 -11.43 21.06 -0.81
C ILE A 931 -11.50 22.54 -0.35
N ALA A 932 -10.64 23.41 -0.88
CA ALA A 932 -10.52 24.81 -0.48
C ALA A 932 -11.53 25.76 -1.14
N SER A 933 -12.06 25.43 -2.33
CA SER A 933 -12.90 26.34 -3.13
C SER A 933 -14.35 25.89 -3.34
N ASN A 934 -14.67 24.60 -3.23
CA ASN A 934 -16.01 24.12 -3.54
C ASN A 934 -16.97 24.26 -2.34
N GLU A 935 -17.90 25.22 -2.39
CA GLU A 935 -18.83 25.50 -1.29
C GLU A 935 -19.65 24.27 -0.83
N ARG A 936 -20.04 23.37 -1.75
CA ARG A 936 -20.75 22.13 -1.35
C ARG A 936 -19.87 21.15 -0.58
N VAL A 937 -18.56 21.15 -0.86
CA VAL A 937 -17.57 20.38 -0.11
C VAL A 937 -17.33 21.03 1.25
N LYS A 938 -17.20 22.36 1.32
CA LYS A 938 -17.06 23.11 2.59
C LYS A 938 -18.21 22.83 3.55
N CYS A 939 -19.46 23.03 3.12
CA CYS A 939 -20.62 22.81 4.00
C CYS A 939 -20.68 21.36 4.53
N LEU A 940 -20.38 20.36 3.70
CA LEU A 940 -20.32 18.97 4.17
C LEU A 940 -19.16 18.72 5.14
N LEU A 941 -18.00 19.35 4.95
CA LEU A 941 -16.88 19.26 5.89
C LEU A 941 -17.19 19.97 7.22
N GLU A 942 -17.92 21.08 7.19
CA GLU A 942 -18.41 21.78 8.39
C GLU A 942 -19.45 20.94 9.15
N GLU A 943 -20.40 20.31 8.45
CA GLU A 943 -21.35 19.34 9.04
C GLU A 943 -20.62 18.15 9.69
N ILE A 944 -19.62 17.56 9.01
CA ILE A 944 -18.81 16.45 9.55
C ILE A 944 -18.00 16.90 10.79
N GLN A 945 -17.60 18.17 10.86
CA GLN A 945 -16.87 18.76 11.97
C GLN A 945 -17.76 19.24 13.14
N TYR A 946 -19.05 18.90 13.14
CA TYR A 946 -19.95 19.24 14.24
C TYR A 946 -19.53 18.56 15.55
N VAL A 947 -19.42 19.37 16.62
CA VAL A 947 -19.19 18.90 17.99
C VAL A 947 -20.51 19.03 18.78
N PRO A 948 -21.09 17.92 19.28
CA PRO A 948 -22.30 17.95 20.09
C PRO A 948 -22.17 18.85 21.32
N GLU A 949 -23.23 19.61 21.61
CA GLU A 949 -23.27 20.45 22.81
C GLU A 949 -23.26 19.59 24.08
N THR A 950 -22.33 19.87 25.00
CA THR A 950 -22.18 19.18 26.28
C THR A 950 -22.07 20.16 27.44
N VAL A 951 -22.69 19.81 28.57
CA VAL A 951 -22.58 20.57 29.83
C VAL A 951 -22.08 19.68 30.97
N PHE A 952 -21.48 20.33 31.97
CA PHE A 952 -20.81 19.71 33.12
C PHE A 952 -21.46 20.18 34.42
N ASN A 953 -21.46 19.36 35.48
CA ASN A 953 -21.94 19.78 36.81
C ASN A 953 -20.97 20.71 37.55
N THR A 954 -19.67 20.56 37.33
CA THR A 954 -18.62 21.43 37.90
C THR A 954 -17.37 21.41 37.03
N TYR A 955 -16.56 22.46 37.18
CA TYR A 955 -15.18 22.55 36.65
C TYR A 955 -14.13 22.58 37.79
N ASN A 956 -14.57 22.62 39.05
CA ASN A 956 -13.72 22.59 40.24
C ASN A 956 -14.12 21.40 41.09
N ILE A 957 -13.17 20.50 41.33
CA ILE A 957 -13.36 19.24 42.05
C ILE A 957 -12.41 19.22 43.24
N ILE A 958 -12.94 18.93 44.43
CA ILE A 958 -12.17 18.87 45.67
C ILE A 958 -12.27 17.44 46.21
N LEU A 959 -11.12 16.81 46.46
CA LEU A 959 -11.01 15.49 47.06
C LEU A 959 -10.42 15.64 48.48
N GLN A 960 -11.00 14.95 49.45
CA GLN A 960 -10.53 14.88 50.84
C GLN A 960 -10.32 13.39 51.18
N ASN A 961 -9.12 12.99 51.61
CA ASN A 961 -8.73 11.62 52.00
C ASN A 961 -9.67 10.46 51.56
N GLN A 962 -9.34 9.76 50.47
CA GLN A 962 -10.11 8.63 49.91
C GLN A 962 -11.53 8.94 49.37
N ASP A 963 -11.98 10.19 49.33
CA ASP A 963 -13.27 10.53 48.69
C ASP A 963 -13.34 10.12 47.21
N THR A 964 -14.57 10.00 46.71
CA THR A 964 -14.86 9.89 45.27
C THR A 964 -15.82 11.00 44.85
N SER A 965 -15.33 11.93 44.01
CA SER A 965 -16.16 12.97 43.38
C SER A 965 -16.66 12.52 42.01
N MET A 966 -17.88 12.94 41.63
CA MET A 966 -18.48 12.62 40.33
C MET A 966 -18.50 13.84 39.39
N LEU A 967 -17.76 13.77 38.29
CA LEU A 967 -17.85 14.71 37.17
C LEU A 967 -18.93 14.21 36.19
N ARG A 968 -20.03 14.95 36.08
CA ARG A 968 -21.22 14.58 35.32
C ARG A 968 -21.24 15.30 33.98
N ILE A 969 -21.07 14.55 32.89
CA ILE A 969 -21.06 15.06 31.51
C ILE A 969 -22.41 14.75 30.87
N THR A 970 -23.13 15.77 30.39
CA THR A 970 -24.45 15.61 29.76
C THR A 970 -24.41 16.04 28.29
N ASN A 971 -24.77 15.14 27.37
CA ASN A 971 -24.97 15.45 25.95
C ASN A 971 -26.34 16.13 25.77
N LYS A 972 -26.34 17.38 25.32
CA LYS A 972 -27.55 18.18 25.04
C LYS A 972 -28.02 18.05 23.60
N CYS A 973 -27.21 17.49 22.69
CA CYS A 973 -27.67 17.21 21.34
C CYS A 973 -28.77 16.14 21.34
N LYS A 974 -29.78 16.32 20.49
CA LYS A 974 -30.93 15.42 20.31
C LYS A 974 -30.73 14.39 19.18
N ARG A 975 -29.65 14.48 18.41
CA ARG A 975 -29.39 13.66 17.22
C ARG A 975 -28.09 12.85 17.35
N ASP A 976 -27.01 13.52 17.74
CA ASP A 976 -25.66 12.98 17.63
C ASP A 976 -25.10 12.45 18.95
N LYS A 977 -24.38 11.34 18.86
CA LYS A 977 -23.60 10.77 19.96
C LYS A 977 -22.38 11.66 20.22
N ALA A 978 -22.21 12.12 21.45
CA ALA A 978 -20.99 12.82 21.88
C ALA A 978 -19.97 11.79 22.36
N MET A 979 -18.71 11.93 21.96
CA MET A 979 -17.60 11.11 22.46
C MET A 979 -16.75 12.00 23.36
N PHE A 980 -16.31 11.49 24.50
CA PHE A 980 -15.41 12.21 25.40
C PHE A 980 -14.11 11.43 25.61
N GLY A 981 -13.03 12.17 25.86
CA GLY A 981 -11.74 11.63 26.32
C GLY A 981 -11.06 12.62 27.24
N ILE A 982 -10.69 12.18 28.44
CA ILE A 982 -10.03 12.97 29.47
C ILE A 982 -8.52 12.77 29.35
N THR A 983 -7.76 13.86 29.36
CA THR A 983 -6.29 13.86 29.44
C THR A 983 -5.82 14.78 30.57
N CYS A 984 -4.57 14.63 31.00
CA CYS A 984 -3.93 15.48 32.00
C CYS A 984 -3.15 16.60 31.30
N GLU A 985 -3.53 17.87 31.52
CA GLU A 985 -2.69 19.02 31.12
C GLU A 985 -1.42 19.08 31.98
N GLY A 986 -1.52 18.58 33.21
CA GLY A 986 -0.41 18.39 34.12
C GLY A 986 -0.82 18.50 35.58
N HIS A 987 0.17 18.37 36.47
CA HIS A 987 -0.03 18.46 37.91
C HIS A 987 1.00 19.38 38.60
N SER A 988 0.71 19.73 39.85
CA SER A 988 1.56 20.56 40.70
C SER A 988 1.29 20.29 42.18
N ILE A 989 2.31 20.47 43.02
CA ILE A 989 2.17 20.51 44.48
C ILE A 989 1.93 21.97 44.89
N VAL A 990 0.97 22.18 45.78
CA VAL A 990 0.68 23.46 46.43
C VAL A 990 1.66 23.63 47.58
N LYS A 991 2.44 24.71 47.54
CA LYS A 991 3.38 25.07 48.62
C LYS A 991 2.64 25.61 49.84
N ASP A 992 3.34 25.68 50.98
CA ASP A 992 2.82 26.22 52.24
C ASP A 992 2.46 27.71 52.18
N ASP A 993 2.96 28.45 51.19
CA ASP A 993 2.61 29.85 50.89
C ASP A 993 1.33 30.00 50.02
N GLY A 994 0.71 28.88 49.64
CA GLY A 994 -0.46 28.82 48.76
C GLY A 994 -0.14 28.99 47.26
N GLN A 995 1.12 29.18 46.86
CA GLN A 995 1.48 29.27 45.46
C GLN A 995 1.54 27.88 44.80
N ILE A 996 0.89 27.76 43.65
CA ILE A 996 0.95 26.58 42.78
C ILE A 996 2.29 26.62 42.04
N SER A 997 3.11 25.57 42.17
CA SER A 997 4.38 25.47 41.43
C SER A 997 4.14 25.26 39.91
N LYS A 998 5.17 25.45 39.06
CA LYS A 998 5.05 25.26 37.61
C LYS A 998 4.47 23.87 37.29
N LEU A 999 3.38 23.85 36.51
CA LEU A 999 2.70 22.63 36.09
C LEU A 999 3.67 21.70 35.33
N ARG A 1000 3.63 20.39 35.63
CA ARG A 1000 4.40 19.35 34.93
C ARG A 1000 3.50 18.45 34.10
N THR A 1001 3.89 18.20 32.86
CA THR A 1001 3.28 17.21 31.95
C THR A 1001 3.89 15.82 32.15
N ARG A 1002 3.09 14.76 32.00
CA ARG A 1002 3.52 13.35 32.02
C ARG A 1002 3.10 12.65 30.72
N ALA A 1003 3.79 12.93 29.61
CA ALA A 1003 3.39 12.43 28.29
C ALA A 1003 1.92 12.77 27.93
N SER A 1004 1.38 12.13 26.88
CA SER A 1004 0.07 12.44 26.30
C SER A 1004 -1.17 12.10 27.14
N PHE A 1005 -1.02 11.40 28.27
CA PHE A 1005 -2.14 11.04 29.15
C PHE A 1005 -1.89 11.31 30.64
N GLY A 1006 -0.64 11.35 31.08
CA GLY A 1006 -0.22 10.90 32.40
C GLY A 1006 -0.94 11.54 33.57
N PHE A 1007 -1.91 10.80 34.11
CA PHE A 1007 -2.57 11.17 35.35
C PHE A 1007 -1.56 11.14 36.52
N PRO A 1008 -1.76 11.98 37.56
CA PRO A 1008 -1.00 11.85 38.80
C PRO A 1008 -1.24 10.45 39.40
N SER A 1009 -0.22 9.87 40.05
CA SER A 1009 -0.37 8.55 40.68
C SER A 1009 -1.41 8.52 41.81
N TRP A 1010 -1.71 9.68 42.41
CA TRP A 1010 -2.73 9.83 43.45
C TRP A 1010 -4.17 9.99 42.94
N LEU A 1011 -4.38 10.05 41.62
CA LEU A 1011 -5.69 10.37 41.03
C LEU A 1011 -6.17 9.27 40.08
N LYS A 1012 -7.13 8.46 40.55
CA LYS A 1012 -7.85 7.48 39.73
C LYS A 1012 -9.04 8.15 39.04
N ILE A 1013 -9.21 7.92 37.74
CA ILE A 1013 -10.34 8.45 36.94
C ILE A 1013 -10.97 7.30 36.17
N THR A 1014 -12.29 7.15 36.25
CA THR A 1014 -13.00 6.06 35.57
C THR A 1014 -14.42 6.46 35.19
N PRO A 1015 -14.89 6.19 33.95
CA PRO A 1015 -14.07 5.94 32.76
C PRO A 1015 -13.38 7.22 32.26
N THR A 1016 -12.18 7.12 31.69
CA THR A 1016 -11.49 8.30 31.09
C THR A 1016 -11.98 8.65 29.69
N ALA A 1017 -12.66 7.73 28.99
CA ALA A 1017 -13.23 7.95 27.66
C ALA A 1017 -14.55 7.19 27.49
N GLY A 1018 -15.36 7.58 26.50
CA GLY A 1018 -16.60 6.87 26.19
C GLY A 1018 -17.56 7.60 25.26
N ILE A 1019 -18.74 7.01 25.05
CA ILE A 1019 -19.79 7.48 24.14
C ILE A 1019 -21.06 7.84 24.92
N ILE A 1020 -21.50 9.08 24.83
CA ILE A 1020 -22.73 9.61 25.44
C ILE A 1020 -23.82 9.72 24.37
N LYS A 1021 -24.87 8.90 24.50
CA LYS A 1021 -26.04 8.92 23.59
C LYS A 1021 -26.75 10.30 23.58
N PRO A 1022 -27.50 10.65 22.53
CA PRO A 1022 -28.25 11.92 22.48
C PRO A 1022 -29.16 12.09 23.69
N GLY A 1023 -29.14 13.28 24.30
CA GLY A 1023 -29.91 13.60 25.53
C GLY A 1023 -29.50 12.83 26.80
N HIS A 1024 -28.50 11.94 26.73
CA HIS A 1024 -28.03 11.16 27.89
C HIS A 1024 -26.89 11.86 28.62
N MET A 1025 -26.51 11.27 29.75
CA MET A 1025 -25.46 11.72 30.66
C MET A 1025 -24.60 10.54 31.09
N ILE A 1026 -23.35 10.82 31.44
CA ILE A 1026 -22.44 9.88 32.09
C ILE A 1026 -21.79 10.54 33.30
N ASP A 1027 -21.61 9.78 34.37
CA ASP A 1027 -20.90 10.20 35.56
C ASP A 1027 -19.52 9.54 35.58
N VAL A 1028 -18.47 10.36 35.61
CA VAL A 1028 -17.07 9.94 35.73
C VAL A 1028 -16.66 10.06 37.19
N SER A 1029 -16.19 8.98 37.79
CA SER A 1029 -15.64 8.98 39.15
C SER A 1029 -14.19 9.45 39.15
N LEU A 1030 -13.87 10.39 40.03
CA LEU A 1030 -12.52 10.82 40.36
C LEU A 1030 -12.25 10.49 41.83
N HIS A 1031 -11.26 9.64 42.09
CA HIS A 1031 -10.96 9.09 43.42
C HIS A 1031 -9.51 9.38 43.81
N HIS A 1032 -9.27 9.70 45.10
CA HIS A 1032 -7.92 9.85 45.65
C HIS A 1032 -7.38 8.51 46.11
N GLU A 1033 -6.33 8.02 45.46
CA GLU A 1033 -5.76 6.70 45.71
C GLU A 1033 -4.37 6.85 46.35
N ASP A 1034 -4.26 6.59 47.65
CA ASP A 1034 -3.00 6.60 48.38
C ASP A 1034 -2.27 5.27 48.19
N LEU A 1035 -1.38 5.23 47.19
CA LEU A 1035 -0.50 4.10 46.91
C LEU A 1035 0.92 4.36 47.44
N ASP A 1036 1.42 3.43 48.25
CA ASP A 1036 2.84 3.27 48.56
C ASP A 1036 3.62 2.89 47.29
N THR A 1037 3.89 3.87 46.42
CA THR A 1037 4.63 3.63 45.16
C THR A 1037 6.05 3.16 45.47
N LEU A 1038 6.32 1.88 45.19
CA LEU A 1038 7.65 1.29 45.23
C LEU A 1038 8.54 1.92 44.16
N GLU A 1039 9.48 2.78 44.57
CA GLU A 1039 10.56 3.20 43.69
C GLU A 1039 11.55 2.05 43.52
N TYR A 1040 11.79 1.63 42.28
CA TYR A 1040 12.82 0.66 41.94
C TYR A 1040 14.10 1.39 41.57
N VAL A 1041 15.12 1.30 42.43
CA VAL A 1041 16.48 1.81 42.16
C VAL A 1041 17.41 0.61 42.06
N ASP A 1042 18.20 0.55 40.98
CA ASP A 1042 19.05 -0.60 40.63
C ASP A 1042 18.30 -1.95 40.63
N GLY A 1043 17.01 -1.94 40.30
CA GLY A 1043 16.14 -3.12 40.25
C GLY A 1043 15.65 -3.63 41.61
N ILE A 1044 15.93 -2.92 42.71
CA ILE A 1044 15.49 -3.28 44.06
C ILE A 1044 14.36 -2.34 44.51
N PRO A 1045 13.21 -2.86 44.99
CA PRO A 1045 12.12 -2.03 45.49
C PRO A 1045 12.51 -1.34 46.80
N ARG A 1046 12.18 -0.05 46.94
CA ARG A 1046 12.42 0.72 48.17
C ARG A 1046 11.21 1.59 48.52
N ASN A 1047 10.71 1.46 49.74
CA ASN A 1047 9.60 2.27 50.23
C ASN A 1047 10.00 3.75 50.35
N ARG A 1048 9.21 4.64 49.75
CA ARG A 1048 9.29 6.09 49.95
C ARG A 1048 8.67 6.42 51.32
N TRP A 1049 9.41 7.07 52.21
CA TRP A 1049 8.87 7.48 53.52
C TRP A 1049 7.99 8.73 53.34
N HIS A 1050 6.86 8.79 54.07
CA HIS A 1050 5.84 9.84 53.92
C HIS A 1050 6.29 11.21 54.49
N GLU A 1051 6.72 12.11 53.61
CA GLU A 1051 6.88 13.56 53.88
C GLU A 1051 6.35 14.40 52.70
N ASP A 1052 5.06 14.26 52.37
CA ASP A 1052 4.38 15.01 51.30
C ASP A 1052 3.02 15.54 51.84
N THR A 1053 3.08 16.45 52.82
CA THR A 1053 1.90 17.02 53.52
C THR A 1053 1.17 18.14 52.75
N GLY A 1054 1.73 18.61 51.63
CA GLY A 1054 1.16 19.68 50.82
C GLY A 1054 -0.11 19.27 50.07
N GLY A 1055 -0.96 20.25 49.75
CA GLY A 1055 -2.11 20.03 48.87
C GLY A 1055 -1.66 19.70 47.45
N LYS A 1056 -2.40 18.84 46.74
CA LYS A 1056 -2.06 18.39 45.38
C LYS A 1056 -3.05 18.96 44.38
N VAL A 1057 -2.60 19.41 43.21
CA VAL A 1057 -3.47 19.93 42.13
C VAL A 1057 -3.16 19.21 40.82
N ALA A 1058 -4.21 18.78 40.12
CA ALA A 1058 -4.16 18.30 38.76
C ALA A 1058 -5.11 19.12 37.87
N ILE A 1059 -4.75 19.28 36.60
CA ILE A 1059 -5.58 19.97 35.62
C ILE A 1059 -5.92 18.97 34.52
N LEU A 1060 -7.22 18.72 34.35
CA LEU A 1060 -7.77 17.76 33.41
C LEU A 1060 -8.40 18.49 32.22
N MET A 1061 -8.16 17.97 31.02
CA MET A 1061 -8.81 18.41 29.79
C MET A 1061 -9.82 17.35 29.37
N VAL A 1062 -11.12 17.70 29.40
CA VAL A 1062 -12.19 16.85 28.90
C VAL A 1062 -12.46 17.22 27.46
N ASN A 1063 -12.04 16.37 26.52
CA ASN A 1063 -12.09 16.62 25.10
C ASN A 1063 -13.33 15.97 24.49
N ILE A 1064 -14.27 16.78 23.99
CA ILE A 1064 -15.54 16.33 23.42
C ILE A 1064 -15.45 16.35 21.88
N ARG A 1065 -15.86 15.28 21.21
CA ARG A 1065 -15.93 15.14 19.74
C ARG A 1065 -17.26 14.58 19.27
N GLY A 1066 -17.69 14.95 18.05
CA GLY A 1066 -18.79 14.28 17.34
C GLY A 1066 -18.34 12.96 16.71
N SER A 1067 -19.29 12.06 16.42
CA SER A 1067 -19.04 10.68 15.95
C SER A 1067 -18.14 10.52 14.71
N CYS A 1068 -18.05 11.56 13.88
CA CYS A 1068 -17.14 11.65 12.72
C CYS A 1068 -16.31 12.95 12.72
N SER A 1069 -16.33 13.75 13.80
CA SER A 1069 -15.64 15.03 13.86
C SER A 1069 -14.20 14.89 14.34
N VAL A 1070 -13.29 15.47 13.58
CA VAL A 1070 -11.88 15.66 13.95
C VAL A 1070 -11.69 16.86 14.88
N LYS A 1071 -12.54 17.90 14.75
CA LYS A 1071 -12.60 19.00 15.71
C LYS A 1071 -13.10 18.47 17.06
N SER A 1072 -12.40 18.84 18.12
CA SER A 1072 -12.84 18.71 19.50
C SER A 1072 -13.25 20.06 20.08
N ARG A 1073 -14.05 20.04 21.16
CA ARG A 1073 -14.12 21.13 22.13
C ARG A 1073 -13.57 20.61 23.45
N SER A 1074 -12.53 21.27 23.96
CA SER A 1074 -11.84 20.87 25.19
C SER A 1074 -12.27 21.74 26.36
N TYR A 1075 -12.55 21.12 27.50
CA TYR A 1075 -13.02 21.78 28.71
C TYR A 1075 -12.04 21.52 29.86
N ARG A 1076 -11.59 22.58 30.55
CA ARG A 1076 -10.60 22.51 31.61
C ARG A 1076 -11.26 22.31 32.97
N ALA A 1077 -10.85 21.29 33.72
CA ALA A 1077 -11.33 21.01 35.07
C ALA A 1077 -10.16 20.92 36.06
N GLN A 1078 -10.23 21.66 37.17
CA GLN A 1078 -9.23 21.59 38.24
C GLN A 1078 -9.66 20.56 39.29
N VAL A 1079 -8.75 19.62 39.60
CA VAL A 1079 -8.88 18.69 40.73
C VAL A 1079 -7.89 19.12 41.80
N ARG A 1080 -8.36 19.27 43.05
CA ARG A 1080 -7.53 19.62 44.20
C ARG A 1080 -7.72 18.59 45.32
N HIS A 1081 -6.65 17.95 45.75
CA HIS A 1081 -6.63 17.19 46.99
C HIS A 1081 -6.25 18.10 48.17
N ILE A 1082 -6.98 17.97 49.27
CA ILE A 1082 -6.72 18.68 50.53
C ILE A 1082 -6.48 17.64 51.63
N SER A 1083 -5.23 17.56 52.12
CA SER A 1083 -4.88 16.73 53.28
C SER A 1083 -5.52 17.29 54.56
N SER A 1084 -6.16 16.44 55.34
CA SER A 1084 -6.92 16.84 56.53
C SER A 1084 -6.09 17.00 57.82
N THR A 1085 -4.77 17.06 57.75
CA THR A 1085 -3.87 17.09 58.92
C THR A 1085 -3.69 18.46 59.57
N THR A 1086 -4.36 19.51 59.08
CA THR A 1086 -4.40 20.84 59.69
C THR A 1086 -5.38 20.91 60.86
N SER A 1087 -5.08 20.19 61.95
CA SER A 1087 -5.79 20.33 63.22
C SER A 1087 -5.71 21.77 63.73
N PHE A 1088 -6.84 22.37 64.10
CA PHE A 1088 -6.90 23.69 64.71
C PHE A 1088 -6.05 23.74 66.00
N ASN A 1089 -5.00 24.56 66.00
CA ASN A 1089 -4.27 24.88 67.23
C ASN A 1089 -5.11 25.88 68.05
N GLU A 1090 -5.87 25.37 69.04
CA GLU A 1090 -6.49 26.22 70.06
C GLU A 1090 -5.41 26.93 70.88
N SER A 1091 -5.17 28.20 70.59
CA SER A 1091 -4.29 29.05 71.39
C SER A 1091 -4.92 29.30 72.77
N ARG A 1092 -4.42 28.62 73.81
CA ARG A 1092 -4.80 28.86 75.22
C ARG A 1092 -4.54 30.33 75.61
N GLY A 1093 -5.60 31.14 75.61
CA GLY A 1093 -5.57 32.54 76.04
C GLY A 1093 -6.60 32.79 77.13
N THR A 1094 -6.19 32.77 78.40
CA THR A 1094 -7.08 32.97 79.55
C THR A 1094 -7.24 34.45 79.92
N SER A 1095 -8.39 35.05 79.61
CA SER A 1095 -8.85 36.26 80.33
C SER A 1095 -10.36 36.51 80.22
N LYS A 1096 -11.01 36.40 81.39
CA LYS A 1096 -12.18 37.12 81.93
C LYS A 1096 -13.42 37.40 81.05
N GLN A 1097 -14.57 37.15 81.70
CA GLN A 1097 -15.93 37.50 81.30
C GLN A 1097 -16.12 38.95 80.83
N ILE A 1098 -17.00 39.15 79.85
CA ILE A 1098 -18.04 40.19 79.83
C ILE A 1098 -19.23 39.64 79.01
N GLN A 1099 -20.47 39.99 79.38
CA GLN A 1099 -21.68 39.56 78.69
C GLN A 1099 -22.09 40.57 77.60
N SER A 1100 -22.48 40.10 76.41
CA SER A 1100 -23.54 40.73 75.60
C SER A 1100 -23.92 39.85 74.40
N ASN A 1101 -25.18 39.96 73.96
CA ASN A 1101 -25.78 39.25 72.82
C ASN A 1101 -27.18 39.88 72.57
N PRO A 1102 -27.76 39.84 71.35
CA PRO A 1102 -27.21 40.02 70.00
C PRO A 1102 -27.78 41.29 69.30
N GLN A 1103 -27.16 41.74 68.20
CA GLN A 1103 -27.88 42.54 67.18
C GLN A 1103 -27.52 42.15 65.73
N ARG A 1104 -28.58 42.08 64.92
CA ARG A 1104 -28.68 42.10 63.45
C ARG A 1104 -29.49 43.37 63.08
N PRO A 1105 -29.63 43.76 61.80
CA PRO A 1105 -29.05 43.16 60.59
C PRO A 1105 -27.77 43.96 60.17
N ASP A 1106 -27.51 44.53 58.99
CA ASP A 1106 -28.23 44.63 57.71
C ASP A 1106 -27.28 44.90 56.52
N PHE A 1107 -27.73 44.60 55.29
CA PHE A 1107 -27.10 45.01 54.04
C PHE A 1107 -28.16 45.22 52.95
N ALA A 1108 -28.31 46.45 52.49
CA ALA A 1108 -29.28 46.85 51.48
C ALA A 1108 -28.68 46.90 50.06
N ASN A 1109 -29.54 46.72 49.06
CA ASN A 1109 -29.16 46.68 47.65
C ASN A 1109 -28.59 48.01 47.12
N SER A 1110 -27.70 47.91 46.14
CA SER A 1110 -27.74 48.80 44.97
C SER A 1110 -27.52 47.98 43.70
N SER A 1111 -28.23 48.34 42.63
CA SER A 1111 -28.33 47.58 41.39
C SER A 1111 -27.59 48.26 40.23
N GLY A 1112 -26.86 47.49 39.42
CA GLY A 1112 -26.25 47.97 38.19
C GLY A 1112 -26.18 46.88 37.12
N SER A 1113 -26.54 47.23 35.88
CA SER A 1113 -26.33 46.41 34.67
C SER A 1113 -24.83 46.43 34.28
N SER A 1114 -24.32 45.63 33.34
CA SER A 1114 -24.95 45.00 32.17
C SER A 1114 -24.11 43.82 31.64
N ASN A 1115 -24.59 43.16 30.57
CA ASN A 1115 -23.85 42.12 29.86
C ASN A 1115 -22.51 42.64 29.30
N VAL A 1116 -21.41 41.96 29.62
CA VAL A 1116 -20.27 41.82 28.70
C VAL A 1116 -19.86 40.36 28.71
N VAL A 1117 -20.03 39.69 27.57
CA VAL A 1117 -19.35 38.44 27.25
C VAL A 1117 -18.14 38.83 26.43
N ASP A 1118 -16.93 38.56 26.93
CA ASP A 1118 -15.73 38.21 26.16
C ASP A 1118 -14.52 38.02 27.09
N LEU A 1119 -13.38 37.59 26.53
CA LEU A 1119 -12.08 37.38 27.18
C LEU A 1119 -12.00 36.20 28.17
N LEU A 1120 -12.07 34.98 27.64
CA LEU A 1120 -10.96 34.01 27.69
C LEU A 1120 -11.28 32.83 26.75
N LEU A 1121 -10.94 33.01 25.48
CA LEU A 1121 -10.92 31.99 24.41
C LEU A 1121 -9.47 31.58 24.13
#